data_AF-A0A348NJ13-F1
#
_entry.id   AF-A0A348NJ13-F1
#
_cell.length_a   1.000
_cell.length_b   1.000
_cell.length_c   1.000
_cell.angle_alpha   90.00
_cell.angle_beta   90.00
_cell.angle_gamma   90.00
#
_symmetry.space_group_name_H-M   'P 1'
#
loop_
_entity.id
_entity.type
_entity.pdbx_description
1 polymer ?
#
loop_
_entity_poly.entity_id
_entity_poly.type
_entity_poly.pdbx_seq_one_letter_code
_entity_poly.pdbx_strand_id
1 'polypeptide(L)'
;MADVDVAVDLSDYMYKGDFGEVPLDEGTFVDLPAGVTVTGSTLTVSEKGMFTLEFQVGEVSVTILLFSKLAEETEYVVYQASYDAMADGPLPEGYTIQTGTASISGGKLRLDGVTTTPTRVLLPSYLDGFKNYIIETDFTILSANEPTRWASVMYRYGTAGYFQMAIRQNATATNGVEFAKWINGGWNVPKTTSHTEMINAATTYRLRIDLKGDLVKEYIDGTLMIEYENASDFSSGSIGFQASGSVAVYNNVLITIPADYVDMSSLEFTTIPELYDPATGIQLPPSVMKFATSIADITAIEEEVRPQVLVLTVDHTMNVVSPSGARITTILEALLAIDGRVIPAFYIRNRDVAVAVAAVLKGYGIRDVFLISRNTTTITDARATYSMLRGILEIDYDPLTPTLDDADRLAIRDAVNTCGALGALLPEQYISRDNVEYLQNRLVTVFTNASKGDAEEMYRSVLAGADGIIASDIDALYSFYAEFPENSLIRTPLVIAHRGIPSQAPENTVEGSLLAYDLGADVIELDIYLTTDNRLVVMHDSTTARTTNGNLTVESSTLEQLKALTILDTTGHFPGLKVPTLDEYFDAFGGEDVQIFIEIKSSKPEIVPVLAALIETYGMADQVSVIAFATAQVDNMRLNLPAISVGYLNSSLASKTNLNGSLLLIMNSVVPIKSTYNPNSSTLTEELIRQLHYRGINTYPWTIDAIDDIYAFYGMGVGGITTNYTGQMTNDWLLFDMNETAFTVDLANPPASLSLRGVIGTPGGLSYPYIPQFVVIDDGGTGITIASNAVVTGFANTGTALVLVRFQATYANGAAYRIYDDLVTITVTDSRVSSTDGFGSVVTLLAILPVAIEIASVEIRRGAKKKNHQD
;
A
#
# COMPACT_ATOMS: atom_id res chain seq x y z
N MET A 1 -18.55 -15.50 -26.31
CA MET A 1 -18.55 -16.98 -26.17
C MET A 1 -19.99 -17.42 -25.95
N ALA A 2 -20.47 -18.50 -26.56
CA ALA A 2 -21.86 -18.95 -26.43
C ALA A 2 -21.99 -20.48 -26.49
N ASP A 3 -23.00 -21.04 -25.84
CA ASP A 3 -23.34 -22.45 -25.99
C ASP A 3 -24.41 -22.62 -27.07
N VAL A 4 -24.29 -23.69 -27.87
CA VAL A 4 -25.26 -23.99 -28.93
C VAL A 4 -26.66 -24.14 -28.35
N ASP A 5 -27.64 -23.51 -29.01
CA ASP A 5 -29.05 -23.44 -28.61
C ASP A 5 -29.31 -22.81 -27.23
N VAL A 6 -28.33 -22.11 -26.67
CA VAL A 6 -28.46 -21.31 -25.44
C VAL A 6 -28.57 -19.84 -25.80
N ALA A 7 -29.57 -19.17 -25.24
CA ALA A 7 -29.77 -17.74 -25.40
C ALA A 7 -28.67 -16.95 -24.67
N VAL A 8 -28.07 -16.00 -25.37
CA VAL A 8 -27.16 -14.98 -24.83
C VAL A 8 -27.93 -13.67 -24.77
N ASP A 9 -28.05 -13.08 -23.58
CA ASP A 9 -28.61 -11.73 -23.43
C ASP A 9 -27.54 -10.70 -23.78
N LEU A 10 -27.76 -9.96 -24.85
CA LEU A 10 -26.85 -8.94 -25.38
C LEU A 10 -26.75 -7.72 -24.46
N SER A 11 -27.74 -7.49 -23.59
CA SER A 11 -27.67 -6.41 -22.59
C SER A 11 -26.60 -6.64 -21.51
N ASP A 12 -26.15 -7.89 -21.34
CA ASP A 12 -25.06 -8.24 -20.43
C ASP A 12 -23.67 -7.89 -21.00
N TYR A 13 -23.59 -7.48 -22.27
CA TYR A 13 -22.33 -7.26 -22.97
C TYR A 13 -22.25 -5.85 -23.53
N MET A 14 -21.06 -5.25 -23.39
CA MET A 14 -20.79 -3.89 -23.83
C MET A 14 -19.64 -3.89 -24.83
N TYR A 15 -19.84 -3.24 -25.97
CA TYR A 15 -18.75 -2.89 -26.86
C TYR A 15 -18.07 -1.61 -26.35
N LYS A 16 -16.74 -1.64 -26.22
CA LYS A 16 -15.93 -0.47 -25.89
C LYS A 16 -14.87 -0.28 -26.98
N GLY A 17 -14.96 0.81 -27.73
CA GLY A 17 -14.03 1.06 -28.84
C GLY A 17 -14.40 2.28 -29.65
N ASP A 18 -14.28 2.18 -30.98
CA ASP A 18 -14.39 3.30 -31.93
C ASP A 18 -15.68 4.14 -31.85
N PHE A 19 -16.75 3.62 -31.23
CA PHE A 19 -18.02 4.34 -31.03
C PHE A 19 -18.24 4.88 -29.61
N GLY A 20 -17.29 4.69 -28.70
CA GLY A 20 -17.53 4.81 -27.26
C GLY A 20 -18.04 3.50 -26.65
N GLU A 21 -18.72 3.59 -25.50
CA GLU A 21 -19.29 2.45 -24.79
C GLU A 21 -20.76 2.27 -25.19
N VAL A 22 -21.09 1.13 -25.82
CA VAL A 22 -22.45 0.85 -26.29
C VAL A 22 -22.82 -0.58 -25.90
N PRO A 23 -23.94 -0.80 -25.17
CA PRO A 23 -24.50 -2.14 -24.96
C PRO A 23 -24.80 -2.85 -26.29
N LEU A 24 -24.55 -4.16 -26.38
CA LEU A 24 -24.73 -4.88 -27.64
C LEU A 24 -26.21 -4.99 -28.08
N ASP A 25 -27.16 -4.76 -27.18
CA ASP A 25 -28.60 -4.71 -27.48
C ASP A 25 -29.10 -3.33 -27.95
N GLU A 26 -28.28 -2.28 -27.81
CA GLU A 26 -28.59 -0.93 -28.31
C GLU A 26 -28.12 -0.70 -29.76
N GLY A 27 -27.26 -1.58 -30.29
CA GLY A 27 -26.84 -1.58 -31.69
C GLY A 27 -27.62 -2.57 -32.57
N THR A 28 -27.18 -2.73 -33.82
CA THR A 28 -27.78 -3.69 -34.76
C THR A 28 -26.72 -4.64 -35.30
N PHE A 29 -26.97 -5.94 -35.20
CA PHE A 29 -26.18 -6.93 -35.92
C PHE A 29 -26.69 -7.08 -37.34
N VAL A 30 -25.83 -6.83 -38.32
CA VAL A 30 -26.14 -6.94 -39.76
C VAL A 30 -25.40 -8.12 -40.38
N ASP A 31 -25.88 -8.57 -41.55
CA ASP A 31 -25.27 -9.67 -42.32
C ASP A 31 -24.97 -10.95 -41.52
N LEU A 32 -25.90 -11.31 -40.62
CA LEU A 32 -25.75 -12.47 -39.73
C LEU A 32 -25.47 -13.76 -40.53
N PRO A 33 -24.43 -14.53 -40.17
CA PRO A 33 -24.12 -15.79 -40.82
C PRO A 33 -25.20 -16.84 -40.55
N ALA A 34 -25.26 -17.86 -41.42
CA ALA A 34 -26.16 -18.99 -41.21
C ALA A 34 -25.90 -19.63 -39.83
N GLY A 35 -26.97 -19.91 -39.09
CA GLY A 35 -26.90 -20.49 -37.75
C GLY A 35 -26.79 -19.49 -36.61
N VAL A 36 -26.68 -18.17 -36.87
CA VAL A 36 -26.77 -17.12 -35.83
C VAL A 36 -28.07 -16.33 -36.00
N THR A 37 -28.83 -16.19 -34.93
CA THR A 37 -30.07 -15.40 -34.90
C THR A 37 -30.01 -14.38 -33.78
N VAL A 38 -30.38 -13.13 -34.07
CA VAL A 38 -30.55 -12.07 -33.07
C VAL A 38 -32.00 -11.59 -33.11
N THR A 39 -32.69 -11.61 -31.96
CA THR A 39 -34.09 -11.16 -31.83
C THR A 39 -34.24 -10.36 -30.55
N GLY A 40 -34.52 -9.05 -30.66
CA GLY A 40 -34.48 -8.15 -29.51
C GLY A 40 -33.08 -8.11 -28.91
N SER A 41 -32.97 -8.24 -27.59
CA SER A 41 -31.69 -8.36 -26.88
C SER A 41 -31.11 -9.78 -26.88
N THR A 42 -31.71 -10.75 -27.58
CA THR A 42 -31.26 -12.15 -27.50
C THR A 42 -30.51 -12.60 -28.73
N LEU A 43 -29.30 -13.14 -28.53
CA LEU A 43 -28.53 -13.86 -29.55
C LEU A 43 -28.58 -15.37 -29.29
N THR A 44 -28.81 -16.16 -30.33
CA THR A 44 -28.76 -17.64 -30.30
C THR A 44 -27.93 -18.17 -31.45
N VAL A 45 -27.16 -19.21 -31.21
CA VAL A 45 -26.35 -19.90 -32.22
C VAL A 45 -26.74 -21.38 -32.29
N SER A 46 -27.01 -21.90 -33.49
CA SER A 46 -27.55 -23.26 -33.68
C SER A 46 -26.49 -24.31 -34.00
N GLU A 47 -25.22 -23.92 -34.14
CA GLU A 47 -24.13 -24.86 -34.40
C GLU A 47 -22.80 -24.41 -33.79
N LYS A 48 -21.90 -25.37 -33.60
CA LYS A 48 -20.55 -25.13 -33.06
C LYS A 48 -19.67 -24.47 -34.13
N GLY A 49 -18.97 -23.39 -33.78
CA GLY A 49 -18.01 -22.77 -34.70
C GLY A 49 -17.53 -21.39 -34.25
N MET A 50 -16.78 -20.75 -35.15
CA MET A 50 -16.43 -19.33 -35.08
C MET A 50 -17.24 -18.60 -36.16
N PHE A 51 -17.95 -17.55 -35.75
CA PHE A 51 -18.80 -16.73 -36.59
C PHE A 51 -18.33 -15.28 -36.53
N THR A 52 -18.26 -14.66 -37.69
CA THR A 52 -17.99 -13.23 -37.82
C THR A 52 -19.33 -12.50 -37.89
N LEU A 53 -19.56 -11.60 -36.95
CA LEU A 53 -20.77 -10.77 -36.89
C LEU A 53 -20.37 -9.33 -37.16
N GLU A 54 -21.20 -8.60 -37.91
CA GLU A 54 -21.03 -7.15 -38.10
C GLU A 54 -21.98 -6.42 -37.15
N PHE A 55 -21.42 -5.68 -36.20
CA PHE A 55 -22.15 -4.88 -35.22
C PHE A 55 -22.11 -3.42 -35.61
N GLN A 56 -23.30 -2.84 -35.84
CA GLN A 56 -23.46 -1.50 -36.38
C GLN A 56 -24.15 -0.57 -35.37
N VAL A 57 -23.57 0.62 -35.19
CA VAL A 57 -24.17 1.73 -34.43
C VAL A 57 -24.18 2.96 -35.35
N GLY A 58 -25.38 3.39 -35.77
CA GLY A 58 -25.50 4.45 -36.79
C GLY A 58 -24.93 4.03 -38.14
N GLU A 59 -23.96 4.79 -38.67
CA GLU A 59 -23.31 4.52 -39.98
C GLU A 59 -21.99 3.72 -39.87
N VAL A 60 -21.55 3.38 -38.66
CA VAL A 60 -20.23 2.78 -38.43
C VAL A 60 -20.42 1.31 -37.98
N SER A 61 -19.60 0.40 -38.52
CA SER A 61 -19.65 -1.06 -38.25
C SER A 61 -18.33 -1.56 -37.69
N VAL A 62 -18.40 -2.53 -36.78
CA VAL A 62 -17.25 -3.28 -36.26
C VAL A 62 -17.52 -4.77 -36.31
N THR A 63 -16.45 -5.53 -36.44
CA THR A 63 -16.50 -6.98 -36.45
C THR A 63 -16.45 -7.55 -35.02
N ILE A 64 -17.42 -8.41 -34.69
CA ILE A 64 -17.45 -9.21 -33.47
C ILE A 64 -17.25 -10.68 -33.83
N LEU A 65 -16.32 -11.36 -33.17
CA LEU A 65 -16.13 -12.80 -33.31
C LEU A 65 -16.91 -13.55 -32.23
N LEU A 66 -17.89 -14.33 -32.66
CA LEU A 66 -18.67 -15.22 -31.82
C LEU A 66 -18.10 -16.64 -31.92
N PHE A 67 -17.69 -17.21 -30.79
CA PHE A 67 -17.27 -18.61 -30.70
C PHE A 67 -18.32 -19.40 -29.94
N SER A 68 -18.73 -20.53 -30.49
CA SER A 68 -19.68 -21.44 -29.87
C SER A 68 -19.12 -22.82 -29.62
N LYS A 69 -19.65 -23.48 -28.59
CA LYS A 69 -19.36 -24.89 -28.25
C LYS A 69 -20.66 -25.66 -28.02
N LEU A 70 -20.59 -26.99 -28.09
CA LEU A 70 -21.71 -27.82 -27.65
C LEU A 70 -21.81 -27.80 -26.12
N ALA A 71 -23.02 -28.01 -25.58
CA ALA A 71 -23.26 -27.91 -24.14
C ALA A 71 -22.41 -28.90 -23.31
N GLU A 72 -22.13 -30.07 -23.87
CA GLU A 72 -21.31 -31.12 -23.26
C GLU A 72 -19.79 -30.86 -23.33
N GLU A 73 -19.35 -29.89 -24.13
CA GLU A 73 -17.94 -29.55 -24.27
C GLU A 73 -17.49 -28.59 -23.16
N THR A 74 -16.26 -28.78 -22.69
CA THR A 74 -15.67 -27.95 -21.62
C THR A 74 -14.82 -26.80 -22.14
N GLU A 75 -14.54 -26.75 -23.44
CA GLU A 75 -13.65 -25.77 -24.05
C GLU A 75 -14.23 -25.18 -25.34
N TYR A 76 -14.04 -23.88 -25.54
CA TYR A 76 -14.33 -23.17 -26.79
C TYR A 76 -13.14 -23.32 -27.74
N VAL A 77 -13.37 -23.72 -28.99
CA VAL A 77 -12.31 -23.72 -30.02
C VAL A 77 -12.23 -22.32 -30.63
N VAL A 78 -11.16 -21.59 -30.33
CA VAL A 78 -10.95 -20.22 -30.84
C VAL A 78 -10.07 -20.17 -32.07
N TYR A 79 -9.28 -21.23 -32.29
CA TYR A 79 -8.54 -21.41 -33.52
C TYR A 79 -8.19 -22.89 -33.73
N GLN A 80 -8.29 -23.34 -34.98
CA GLN A 80 -7.84 -24.68 -35.36
C GLN A 80 -7.34 -24.66 -36.80
N ALA A 81 -6.17 -25.26 -37.03
CA ALA A 81 -5.66 -25.52 -38.37
C ALA A 81 -5.00 -26.90 -38.43
N SER A 82 -5.32 -27.67 -39.48
CA SER A 82 -4.56 -28.84 -39.90
C SER A 82 -3.94 -28.54 -41.26
N TYR A 83 -2.67 -28.89 -41.41
CA TYR A 83 -1.93 -28.61 -42.65
C TYR A 83 -1.89 -29.80 -43.61
N ASP A 84 -2.36 -30.99 -43.19
CA ASP A 84 -2.20 -32.25 -43.94
C ASP A 84 -2.80 -32.20 -45.36
N ALA A 85 -3.89 -31.44 -45.55
CA ALA A 85 -4.57 -31.29 -46.83
C ALA A 85 -4.17 -30.02 -47.61
N MET A 86 -3.23 -29.23 -47.09
CA MET A 86 -2.80 -27.98 -47.73
C MET A 86 -1.73 -28.23 -48.79
N ALA A 87 -1.84 -27.52 -49.92
CA ALA A 87 -0.84 -27.59 -50.98
C ALA A 87 0.47 -26.88 -50.56
N ASP A 88 1.60 -27.39 -51.05
CA ASP A 88 2.89 -26.76 -50.86
C ASP A 88 2.88 -25.32 -51.38
N GLY A 89 3.35 -24.37 -50.58
CA GLY A 89 3.34 -22.96 -50.96
C GLY A 89 3.27 -21.97 -49.79
N PRO A 90 2.59 -20.82 -49.97
CA PRO A 90 2.56 -19.75 -48.96
C PRO A 90 1.86 -20.20 -47.68
N LEU A 91 2.02 -19.39 -46.62
CA LEU A 91 1.34 -19.64 -45.35
C LEU A 91 -0.18 -19.52 -45.48
N PRO A 92 -0.96 -20.16 -44.59
CA PRO A 92 -2.41 -20.01 -44.55
C PRO A 92 -2.79 -18.55 -44.33
N GLU A 93 -4.02 -18.20 -44.71
CA GLU A 93 -4.56 -16.86 -44.51
C GLU A 93 -4.49 -16.43 -43.03
N GLY A 94 -4.13 -15.17 -42.80
CA GLY A 94 -3.94 -14.58 -41.47
C GLY A 94 -2.58 -14.83 -40.81
N TYR A 95 -1.76 -15.76 -41.33
CA TYR A 95 -0.40 -15.97 -40.80
C TYR A 95 0.54 -14.87 -41.28
N THR A 96 1.41 -14.42 -40.38
CA THR A 96 2.41 -13.38 -40.70
C THR A 96 3.81 -13.88 -40.41
N ILE A 97 4.71 -13.79 -41.40
CA ILE A 97 6.14 -14.00 -41.19
C ILE A 97 6.73 -12.71 -40.61
N GLN A 98 7.14 -12.75 -39.34
CA GLN A 98 7.81 -11.62 -38.69
C GLN A 98 9.28 -11.54 -39.09
N THR A 99 9.96 -12.69 -39.10
CA THR A 99 11.36 -12.81 -39.51
C THR A 99 11.61 -14.15 -40.19
N GLY A 100 12.58 -14.21 -41.10
CA GLY A 100 13.05 -15.45 -41.71
C GLY A 100 12.16 -16.01 -42.83
N THR A 101 12.08 -17.34 -42.95
CA THR A 101 11.40 -18.02 -44.07
C THR A 101 10.56 -19.19 -43.59
N ALA A 102 9.27 -19.17 -43.92
CA ALA A 102 8.33 -20.25 -43.61
C ALA A 102 7.36 -20.50 -44.77
N SER A 103 6.88 -21.73 -44.88
CA SER A 103 5.98 -22.17 -45.95
C SER A 103 5.18 -23.39 -45.53
N ILE A 104 4.08 -23.69 -46.23
CA ILE A 104 3.48 -25.02 -46.19
C ILE A 104 4.30 -25.95 -47.09
N SER A 105 4.70 -27.12 -46.57
CA SER A 105 5.42 -28.13 -47.34
C SER A 105 5.14 -29.53 -46.80
N GLY A 106 4.74 -30.44 -47.68
CA GLY A 106 4.44 -31.84 -47.34
C GLY A 106 3.31 -31.98 -46.34
N GLY A 107 2.32 -31.08 -46.40
CA GLY A 107 1.21 -31.03 -45.45
C GLY A 107 1.59 -30.53 -44.05
N LYS A 108 2.68 -29.76 -43.92
CA LYS A 108 3.17 -29.22 -42.65
C LYS A 108 3.54 -27.75 -42.76
N LEU A 109 3.38 -27.01 -41.68
CA LEU A 109 3.97 -25.68 -41.54
C LEU A 109 5.47 -25.83 -41.26
N ARG A 110 6.32 -25.48 -42.24
CA ARG A 110 7.78 -25.57 -42.13
C ARG A 110 8.39 -24.21 -41.84
N LEU A 111 9.21 -24.12 -40.79
CA LEU A 111 10.00 -22.94 -40.43
C LEU A 111 11.49 -23.22 -40.69
N ASP A 112 12.12 -22.39 -41.52
CA ASP A 112 13.56 -22.49 -41.82
C ASP A 112 14.37 -21.52 -40.97
N GLY A 113 14.78 -21.94 -39.79
CA GLY A 113 15.50 -21.11 -38.82
C GLY A 113 17.02 -21.22 -38.87
N VAL A 114 17.63 -21.82 -39.89
CA VAL A 114 19.09 -22.16 -39.89
C VAL A 114 20.03 -20.95 -39.91
N THR A 115 19.50 -19.75 -40.19
CA THR A 115 20.28 -18.51 -40.19
C THR A 115 20.52 -17.96 -38.78
N THR A 116 21.32 -16.89 -38.66
CA THR A 116 21.57 -16.21 -37.37
C THR A 116 20.32 -15.55 -36.80
N THR A 117 19.37 -15.17 -37.65
CA THR A 117 18.09 -14.58 -37.24
C THR A 117 17.06 -15.70 -37.17
N PRO A 118 16.34 -15.86 -36.04
CA PRO A 118 15.28 -16.86 -35.95
C PRO A 118 14.18 -16.62 -36.98
N THR A 119 13.62 -17.71 -37.52
CA THR A 119 12.39 -17.63 -38.28
C THR A 119 11.22 -17.58 -37.32
N ARG A 120 10.29 -16.62 -37.52
CA ARG A 120 9.12 -16.39 -36.67
C ARG A 120 7.87 -16.25 -37.52
N VAL A 121 6.84 -16.98 -37.14
CA VAL A 121 5.52 -16.95 -37.75
C VAL A 121 4.50 -16.68 -36.67
N LEU A 122 3.64 -15.69 -36.87
CA LEU A 122 2.49 -15.43 -36.02
C LEU A 122 1.22 -15.98 -36.66
N LEU A 123 0.32 -16.45 -35.80
CA LEU A 123 -1.04 -16.86 -36.15
C LEU A 123 -1.92 -15.61 -36.37
N PRO A 124 -3.18 -15.76 -36.81
CA PRO A 124 -4.09 -14.63 -37.03
C PRO A 124 -4.19 -13.68 -35.83
N SER A 125 -4.10 -12.37 -36.09
CA SER A 125 -3.97 -11.33 -35.05
C SER A 125 -5.20 -11.15 -34.17
N TYR A 126 -6.38 -11.67 -34.54
CA TYR A 126 -7.54 -11.62 -33.65
C TYR A 126 -7.31 -12.41 -32.35
N LEU A 127 -6.33 -13.34 -32.34
CA LEU A 127 -5.95 -14.10 -31.17
C LEU A 127 -5.24 -13.25 -30.11
N ASP A 128 -4.75 -12.07 -30.46
CA ASP A 128 -3.98 -11.18 -29.58
C ASP A 128 -4.80 -10.75 -28.35
N GLY A 129 -6.13 -10.69 -28.48
CA GLY A 129 -7.05 -10.23 -27.43
C GLY A 129 -7.33 -11.25 -26.31
N PHE A 130 -6.95 -12.51 -26.46
CA PHE A 130 -7.17 -13.52 -25.43
C PHE A 130 -6.07 -13.48 -24.35
N LYS A 131 -6.47 -13.54 -23.08
CA LYS A 131 -5.54 -13.59 -21.94
C LYS A 131 -5.23 -15.00 -21.46
N ASN A 132 -6.24 -15.88 -21.49
CA ASN A 132 -6.19 -17.26 -21.01
C ASN A 132 -6.55 -18.21 -22.16
N TYR A 133 -5.77 -19.26 -22.35
CA TYR A 133 -5.99 -20.24 -23.41
C TYR A 133 -5.09 -21.47 -23.23
N ILE A 134 -5.44 -22.53 -23.94
CA ILE A 134 -4.58 -23.70 -24.14
C ILE A 134 -4.12 -23.68 -25.61
N ILE A 135 -2.82 -23.88 -25.83
CA ILE A 135 -2.25 -24.13 -27.16
C ILE A 135 -1.84 -25.59 -27.23
N GLU A 136 -2.26 -26.28 -28.28
CA GLU A 136 -1.77 -27.61 -28.60
C GLU A 136 -1.29 -27.69 -30.05
N THR A 137 -0.17 -28.39 -30.27
CA THR A 137 0.40 -28.56 -31.61
C THR A 137 1.22 -29.84 -31.69
N ASP A 138 1.20 -30.47 -32.86
CA ASP A 138 2.07 -31.61 -33.17
C ASP A 138 3.31 -31.10 -33.90
N PHE A 139 4.49 -31.33 -33.33
CA PHE A 139 5.73 -30.74 -33.83
C PHE A 139 6.88 -31.75 -33.93
N THR A 140 7.87 -31.42 -34.76
CA THR A 140 9.21 -32.02 -34.67
C THR A 140 10.30 -31.08 -35.22
N ILE A 141 11.56 -31.35 -34.87
CA ILE A 141 12.74 -30.69 -35.44
C ILE A 141 13.34 -31.61 -36.50
N LEU A 142 13.30 -31.19 -37.75
CA LEU A 142 13.85 -31.97 -38.88
C LEU A 142 15.38 -31.96 -38.90
N SER A 143 15.97 -30.82 -38.60
CA SER A 143 17.43 -30.66 -38.53
C SER A 143 17.81 -29.48 -37.65
N ALA A 144 19.04 -29.49 -37.14
CA ALA A 144 19.60 -28.41 -36.34
C ALA A 144 21.09 -28.24 -36.69
N ASN A 145 21.58 -27.00 -36.66
CA ASN A 145 22.98 -26.69 -36.93
C ASN A 145 23.91 -27.34 -35.88
N GLU A 146 23.43 -27.45 -34.64
CA GLU A 146 24.07 -28.12 -33.52
C GLU A 146 23.00 -28.54 -32.49
N PRO A 147 23.26 -29.53 -31.62
CA PRO A 147 22.24 -30.10 -30.74
C PRO A 147 21.62 -29.13 -29.73
N THR A 148 22.24 -27.98 -29.49
CA THR A 148 21.74 -26.93 -28.59
C THR A 148 20.70 -26.02 -29.26
N ARG A 149 20.51 -26.10 -30.58
CA ARG A 149 19.51 -25.29 -31.30
C ARG A 149 18.11 -25.83 -31.13
N TRP A 150 17.13 -24.96 -31.32
CA TRP A 150 15.79 -25.14 -30.79
C TRP A 150 14.70 -24.64 -31.72
N ALA A 151 13.49 -25.10 -31.44
CA ALA A 151 12.24 -24.56 -31.95
C ALA A 151 11.33 -24.25 -30.75
N SER A 152 10.35 -23.36 -30.93
CA SER A 152 9.47 -22.95 -29.85
C SER A 152 8.08 -22.56 -30.33
N VAL A 153 7.12 -22.67 -29.40
CA VAL A 153 5.82 -22.01 -29.50
C VAL A 153 5.93 -20.69 -28.72
N MET A 154 5.57 -19.59 -29.37
CA MET A 154 5.52 -18.24 -28.79
C MET A 154 4.08 -17.90 -28.39
N TYR A 155 3.92 -17.18 -27.28
CA TYR A 155 2.63 -16.70 -26.80
C TYR A 155 2.77 -15.38 -26.03
N ARG A 156 1.67 -14.61 -25.99
CA ARG A 156 1.66 -13.21 -25.54
C ARG A 156 2.74 -12.37 -26.22
N TYR A 157 2.87 -12.52 -27.54
CA TYR A 157 3.86 -11.84 -28.34
C TYR A 157 3.48 -10.39 -28.61
N GLY A 158 4.35 -9.45 -28.22
CA GLY A 158 4.17 -8.03 -28.44
C GLY A 158 5.49 -7.27 -28.61
N THR A 159 5.38 -5.95 -28.76
CA THR A 159 6.54 -5.06 -28.95
C THR A 159 7.43 -4.98 -27.71
N ALA A 160 6.86 -5.13 -26.52
CA ALA A 160 7.59 -5.14 -25.25
C ALA A 160 8.36 -6.46 -25.01
N GLY A 161 7.95 -7.55 -25.64
CA GLY A 161 8.49 -8.89 -25.42
C GLY A 161 7.47 -10.00 -25.63
N TYR A 162 7.86 -11.23 -25.27
CA TYR A 162 7.00 -12.42 -25.39
C TYR A 162 7.50 -13.58 -24.52
N PHE A 163 6.60 -14.53 -24.24
CA PHE A 163 6.93 -15.83 -23.67
C PHE A 163 7.10 -16.90 -24.75
N GLN A 164 7.88 -17.94 -24.45
CA GLN A 164 7.99 -19.12 -25.30
C GLN A 164 8.27 -20.40 -24.51
N MET A 165 7.73 -21.51 -25.01
CA MET A 165 8.16 -22.88 -24.68
C MET A 165 9.22 -23.28 -25.69
N ALA A 166 10.50 -23.22 -25.31
CA ALA A 166 11.61 -23.59 -26.19
C ALA A 166 12.07 -25.02 -25.98
N ILE A 167 12.27 -25.75 -27.09
CA ILE A 167 12.69 -27.16 -27.08
C ILE A 167 13.91 -27.32 -27.98
N ARG A 168 15.02 -27.78 -27.39
CA ARG A 168 16.28 -28.04 -28.10
C ARG A 168 16.23 -29.38 -28.82
N GLN A 169 17.02 -29.54 -29.89
CA GLN A 169 17.19 -30.85 -30.54
C GLN A 169 17.70 -31.90 -29.53
N ASN A 170 18.68 -31.55 -28.70
CA ASN A 170 19.06 -32.35 -27.54
C ASN A 170 18.19 -32.02 -26.32
N ALA A 171 16.92 -32.43 -26.37
CA ALA A 171 15.98 -32.22 -25.27
C ALA A 171 16.35 -32.99 -23.99
N THR A 172 17.29 -33.94 -24.03
CA THR A 172 17.78 -34.65 -22.82
C THR A 172 18.71 -33.81 -21.93
N ALA A 173 19.21 -32.68 -22.44
CA ALA A 173 19.99 -31.76 -21.63
C ALA A 173 19.14 -31.16 -20.49
N THR A 174 19.78 -30.71 -19.40
CA THR A 174 19.08 -30.09 -18.25
C THR A 174 18.29 -28.84 -18.63
N ASN A 175 18.63 -28.22 -19.76
CA ASN A 175 17.93 -27.10 -20.37
C ASN A 175 17.37 -27.44 -21.75
N GLY A 176 16.99 -28.71 -21.94
CA GLY A 176 16.42 -29.22 -23.17
C GLY A 176 15.02 -28.65 -23.45
N VAL A 177 14.26 -28.34 -22.41
CA VAL A 177 12.97 -27.64 -22.44
C VAL A 177 13.04 -26.41 -21.53
N GLU A 178 12.56 -25.27 -22.01
CA GLU A 178 12.68 -23.99 -21.32
C GLU A 178 11.39 -23.17 -21.42
N PHE A 179 10.92 -22.65 -20.27
CA PHE A 179 10.06 -21.47 -20.26
C PHE A 179 10.98 -20.27 -20.31
N ALA A 180 10.92 -19.50 -21.40
CA ALA A 180 11.80 -18.37 -21.64
C ALA A 180 10.98 -17.13 -22.01
N LYS A 181 11.51 -15.96 -21.67
CA LYS A 181 10.98 -14.66 -22.08
C LYS A 181 12.02 -13.84 -22.80
N TRP A 182 11.59 -13.20 -23.90
CA TRP A 182 12.36 -12.14 -24.54
C TRP A 182 11.87 -10.81 -23.99
N ILE A 183 12.73 -10.08 -23.29
CA ILE A 183 12.38 -8.81 -22.66
C ILE A 183 13.61 -7.90 -22.61
N ASN A 184 13.43 -6.58 -22.73
CA ASN A 184 14.52 -5.59 -22.71
C ASN A 184 15.66 -5.88 -23.71
N GLY A 185 15.33 -6.48 -24.86
CA GLY A 185 16.31 -6.82 -25.91
C GLY A 185 17.20 -8.04 -25.62
N GLY A 186 16.85 -8.88 -24.65
CA GLY A 186 17.59 -10.09 -24.32
C GLY A 186 16.72 -11.27 -23.86
N TRP A 187 17.36 -12.44 -23.72
CA TRP A 187 16.74 -13.64 -23.18
C TRP A 187 16.81 -13.68 -21.66
N ASN A 188 15.69 -13.97 -21.01
CA ASN A 188 15.59 -14.36 -19.61
C ASN A 188 14.91 -15.73 -19.56
N VAL A 189 15.49 -16.69 -18.84
CA VAL A 189 15.01 -18.09 -18.81
C VAL A 189 14.72 -18.50 -17.37
N PRO A 190 13.50 -18.22 -16.84
CA PRO A 190 13.18 -18.48 -15.45
C PRO A 190 13.21 -19.96 -15.06
N LYS A 191 12.82 -20.86 -15.98
CA LYS A 191 12.68 -22.29 -15.67
C LYS A 191 13.12 -23.17 -16.83
N THR A 192 13.80 -24.26 -16.50
CA THR A 192 14.34 -25.24 -17.46
C THR A 192 14.17 -26.66 -16.94
N THR A 193 14.11 -27.64 -17.84
CA THR A 193 14.11 -29.07 -17.51
C THR A 193 14.65 -29.93 -18.67
N SER A 194 14.73 -31.24 -18.47
CA SER A 194 15.11 -32.24 -19.48
C SER A 194 13.93 -33.12 -19.88
N HIS A 195 13.84 -33.45 -21.17
CA HIS A 195 12.97 -34.50 -21.70
C HIS A 195 13.66 -35.88 -21.68
N THR A 196 12.87 -36.95 -21.81
CA THR A 196 13.36 -38.34 -21.71
C THR A 196 14.20 -38.79 -22.90
N GLU A 197 14.05 -38.14 -24.04
CA GLU A 197 14.80 -38.42 -25.26
C GLU A 197 15.15 -37.15 -26.05
N MET A 198 16.04 -37.28 -27.03
CA MET A 198 16.30 -36.21 -27.99
C MET A 198 15.14 -36.11 -28.98
N ILE A 199 14.88 -34.91 -29.50
CA ILE A 199 13.86 -34.74 -30.55
C ILE A 199 14.33 -35.43 -31.82
N ASN A 200 13.60 -36.48 -32.22
CA ASN A 200 13.88 -37.26 -33.42
C ASN A 200 13.02 -36.76 -34.60
N ALA A 201 13.66 -36.45 -35.73
CA ALA A 201 12.98 -35.98 -36.95
C ALA A 201 11.93 -36.96 -37.51
N ALA A 202 12.01 -38.25 -37.16
CA ALA A 202 11.04 -39.27 -37.56
C ALA A 202 9.86 -39.41 -36.57
N THR A 203 9.94 -38.79 -35.40
CA THR A 203 8.93 -38.81 -34.35
C THR A 203 8.19 -37.47 -34.34
N THR A 204 6.88 -37.52 -34.16
CA THR A 204 6.04 -36.34 -33.91
C THR A 204 5.75 -36.28 -32.42
N TYR A 205 5.92 -35.10 -31.82
CA TYR A 205 5.68 -34.85 -30.40
C TYR A 205 4.47 -33.92 -30.23
N ARG A 206 3.57 -34.24 -29.29
CA ARG A 206 2.43 -33.38 -28.93
C ARG A 206 2.86 -32.37 -27.88
N LEU A 207 2.81 -31.09 -28.22
CA LEU A 207 2.99 -30.00 -27.26
C LEU A 207 1.63 -29.54 -26.74
N ARG A 208 1.58 -29.22 -25.45
CA ARG A 208 0.45 -28.52 -24.82
C ARG A 208 0.99 -27.42 -23.90
N ILE A 209 0.44 -26.22 -24.02
CA ILE A 209 0.73 -25.07 -23.16
C ILE A 209 -0.61 -24.62 -22.58
N ASP A 210 -0.74 -24.70 -21.27
CA ASP A 210 -1.94 -24.35 -20.52
C ASP A 210 -1.69 -23.06 -19.74
N LEU A 211 -2.40 -21.98 -20.11
CA LEU A 211 -2.16 -20.62 -19.63
C LEU A 211 -3.42 -20.04 -18.97
N LYS A 212 -3.35 -19.76 -17.66
CA LYS A 212 -4.41 -19.10 -16.87
C LYS A 212 -3.84 -18.01 -15.97
N GLY A 213 -4.17 -16.74 -16.24
CA GLY A 213 -3.60 -15.61 -15.52
C GLY A 213 -2.08 -15.60 -15.66
N ASP A 214 -1.37 -15.71 -14.53
CA ASP A 214 0.09 -15.76 -14.47
C ASP A 214 0.65 -17.20 -14.40
N LEU A 215 -0.23 -18.21 -14.36
CA LEU A 215 0.13 -19.63 -14.32
C LEU A 215 0.29 -20.19 -15.74
N VAL A 216 1.46 -20.79 -15.99
CA VAL A 216 1.84 -21.47 -17.23
C VAL A 216 2.20 -22.92 -16.92
N LYS A 217 1.62 -23.87 -17.65
CA LYS A 217 2.05 -25.28 -17.63
C LYS A 217 2.37 -25.77 -19.04
N GLU A 218 3.55 -26.34 -19.23
CA GLU A 218 4.06 -26.81 -20.51
C GLU A 218 4.24 -28.33 -20.49
N TYR A 219 3.77 -29.02 -21.53
CA TYR A 219 3.75 -30.48 -21.61
C TYR A 219 4.32 -30.98 -22.95
N ILE A 220 4.95 -32.15 -22.90
CA ILE A 220 5.33 -32.95 -24.08
C ILE A 220 4.70 -34.33 -23.93
N ASP A 221 3.91 -34.76 -24.91
CA ASP A 221 3.19 -36.04 -24.94
C ASP A 221 2.39 -36.32 -23.64
N GLY A 222 1.76 -35.26 -23.12
CA GLY A 222 0.98 -35.30 -21.88
C GLY A 222 1.80 -35.30 -20.59
N THR A 223 3.14 -35.34 -20.67
CA THR A 223 4.02 -35.24 -19.50
C THR A 223 4.28 -33.77 -19.17
N LEU A 224 3.99 -33.36 -17.93
CA LEU A 224 4.27 -32.01 -17.44
C LEU A 224 5.79 -31.79 -17.39
N MET A 225 6.27 -30.81 -18.14
CA MET A 225 7.68 -30.44 -18.20
C MET A 225 7.95 -29.24 -17.28
N ILE A 226 7.13 -28.19 -17.39
CA ILE A 226 7.33 -26.93 -16.66
C ILE A 226 6.00 -26.44 -16.10
N GLU A 227 6.04 -25.93 -14.86
CA GLU A 227 4.96 -25.18 -14.22
C GLU A 227 5.56 -23.88 -13.66
N TYR A 228 5.00 -22.72 -14.00
CA TYR A 228 5.51 -21.42 -13.59
C TYR A 228 4.37 -20.46 -13.27
N GLU A 229 4.36 -19.89 -12.07
CA GLU A 229 3.20 -19.15 -11.53
C GLU A 229 3.32 -17.62 -11.62
N ASN A 230 4.45 -17.10 -12.11
CA ASN A 230 4.79 -15.68 -12.09
C ASN A 230 4.98 -15.09 -13.51
N ALA A 231 4.11 -15.46 -14.46
CA ALA A 231 4.18 -15.00 -15.86
C ALA A 231 3.47 -13.65 -16.09
N SER A 232 3.71 -12.67 -15.21
CA SER A 232 3.00 -11.38 -15.20
C SER A 232 3.61 -10.30 -16.10
N ASP A 233 4.72 -10.58 -16.80
CA ASP A 233 5.41 -9.58 -17.65
C ASP A 233 4.55 -9.15 -18.85
N PHE A 234 3.73 -10.06 -19.37
CA PHE A 234 2.84 -9.83 -20.51
C PHE A 234 1.48 -10.46 -20.18
N SER A 235 0.38 -9.73 -20.38
CA SER A 235 -1.00 -10.18 -20.08
C SER A 235 -1.74 -10.74 -21.30
N SER A 236 -1.38 -10.29 -22.50
CA SER A 236 -1.97 -10.71 -23.79
C SER A 236 -0.96 -10.48 -24.94
N GLY A 237 -1.34 -10.84 -26.17
CA GLY A 237 -0.51 -10.68 -27.37
C GLY A 237 -0.54 -11.92 -28.27
N SER A 238 0.16 -11.83 -29.41
CA SER A 238 0.06 -12.84 -30.47
C SER A 238 0.59 -14.21 -30.07
N ILE A 239 0.08 -15.23 -30.76
CA ILE A 239 0.51 -16.62 -30.65
C ILE A 239 1.26 -16.99 -31.94
N GLY A 240 2.30 -17.81 -31.83
CA GLY A 240 3.12 -18.14 -32.99
C GLY A 240 4.10 -19.27 -32.79
N PHE A 241 4.94 -19.46 -33.80
CA PHE A 241 5.99 -20.48 -33.84
C PHE A 241 7.33 -19.84 -34.21
N GLN A 242 8.41 -20.39 -33.66
CA GLN A 242 9.76 -19.94 -33.93
C GLN A 242 10.73 -21.11 -34.10
N ALA A 243 11.76 -20.91 -34.93
CA ALA A 243 12.90 -21.80 -35.08
C ALA A 243 14.21 -20.99 -35.11
N SER A 244 15.21 -21.40 -34.33
CA SER A 244 16.51 -20.73 -34.26
C SER A 244 17.67 -21.72 -34.37
N GLY A 245 18.45 -21.60 -35.44
CA GLY A 245 19.49 -22.55 -35.84
C GLY A 245 18.96 -23.95 -36.13
N SER A 246 17.67 -24.08 -36.46
CA SER A 246 16.98 -25.35 -36.69
C SER A 246 15.94 -25.23 -37.81
N VAL A 247 15.54 -26.36 -38.38
CA VAL A 247 14.36 -26.49 -39.23
C VAL A 247 13.31 -27.26 -38.46
N ALA A 248 12.16 -26.64 -38.21
CA ALA A 248 11.06 -27.25 -37.48
C ALA A 248 9.81 -27.35 -38.36
N VAL A 249 8.98 -28.35 -38.07
CA VAL A 249 7.68 -28.51 -38.70
C VAL A 249 6.59 -28.69 -37.66
N TYR A 250 5.43 -28.13 -37.94
CA TYR A 250 4.21 -28.27 -37.16
C TYR A 250 3.13 -28.87 -38.06
N ASN A 251 2.41 -29.89 -37.60
CA ASN A 251 1.39 -30.59 -38.41
C ASN A 251 0.00 -29.94 -38.24
N ASN A 252 -0.27 -29.38 -37.06
CA ASN A 252 -1.52 -28.72 -36.73
C ASN A 252 -1.32 -27.71 -35.60
N VAL A 253 -2.34 -26.90 -35.36
CA VAL A 253 -2.47 -26.10 -34.14
C VAL A 253 -3.94 -26.09 -33.72
N LEU A 254 -4.17 -26.24 -32.43
CA LEU A 254 -5.46 -26.11 -31.78
C LEU A 254 -5.30 -25.13 -30.62
N ILE A 255 -6.15 -24.12 -30.58
CA ILE A 255 -6.21 -23.14 -29.50
C ILE A 255 -7.62 -23.17 -28.93
N THR A 256 -7.71 -23.46 -27.64
CA THR A 256 -8.97 -23.58 -26.93
C THR A 256 -8.99 -22.68 -25.70
N ILE A 257 -10.19 -22.34 -25.26
CA ILE A 257 -10.44 -21.61 -24.02
C ILE A 257 -11.39 -22.46 -23.18
N PRO A 258 -10.92 -23.09 -22.09
CA PRO A 258 -11.81 -23.73 -21.14
C PRO A 258 -12.91 -22.78 -20.65
N ALA A 259 -14.10 -23.30 -20.35
CA ALA A 259 -15.22 -22.46 -19.93
C ALA A 259 -14.89 -21.62 -18.67
N ASP A 260 -14.06 -22.15 -17.76
CA ASP A 260 -13.57 -21.46 -16.56
C ASP A 260 -12.35 -20.54 -16.82
N TYR A 261 -11.89 -20.45 -18.07
CA TYR A 261 -10.82 -19.56 -18.54
C TYR A 261 -11.38 -18.34 -19.27
N VAL A 262 -12.68 -18.38 -19.63
CA VAL A 262 -13.37 -17.24 -20.25
C VAL A 262 -13.22 -16.05 -19.31
N ASP A 263 -12.45 -15.08 -19.79
CA ASP A 263 -12.19 -13.86 -19.04
C ASP A 263 -13.43 -12.96 -19.11
N MET A 264 -14.24 -13.00 -18.07
CA MET A 264 -15.35 -12.07 -17.87
C MET A 264 -14.87 -10.69 -17.37
N SER A 265 -13.58 -10.54 -17.07
CA SER A 265 -12.96 -9.26 -16.68
C SER A 265 -12.43 -8.52 -17.92
N SER A 266 -13.34 -7.97 -18.72
CA SER A 266 -12.99 -6.95 -19.73
C SER A 266 -12.82 -5.55 -19.13
N LEU A 267 -12.77 -5.43 -17.81
CA LEU A 267 -12.60 -4.17 -17.10
C LEU A 267 -11.14 -4.00 -16.70
N GLU A 268 -10.39 -3.24 -17.48
CA GLU A 268 -9.10 -2.70 -17.04
C GLU A 268 -9.39 -1.43 -16.23
N PHE A 269 -9.30 -1.51 -14.91
CA PHE A 269 -9.38 -0.34 -14.05
C PHE A 269 -8.00 0.32 -13.90
N THR A 270 -8.01 1.65 -13.81
CA THR A 270 -6.81 2.40 -13.45
C THR A 270 -6.23 1.88 -12.13
N THR A 271 -5.01 1.33 -12.17
CA THR A 271 -4.40 0.67 -10.99
C THR A 271 -3.95 1.67 -9.93
N ILE A 272 -3.52 2.86 -10.34
CA ILE A 272 -3.06 3.96 -9.47
C ILE A 272 -3.92 5.18 -9.76
N PRO A 273 -4.88 5.54 -8.87
CA PRO A 273 -5.71 6.72 -9.05
C PRO A 273 -4.89 8.02 -9.01
N GLU A 274 -5.29 8.98 -9.85
CA GLU A 274 -4.85 10.37 -9.87
C GLU A 274 -5.61 11.18 -8.81
N LEU A 275 -5.01 11.27 -7.63
CA LEU A 275 -5.59 11.93 -6.48
C LEU A 275 -5.51 13.45 -6.60
N TYR A 276 -6.59 14.12 -6.19
CA TYR A 276 -6.58 15.57 -6.00
C TYR A 276 -5.61 15.94 -4.87
N ASP A 277 -4.71 16.89 -5.12
CA ASP A 277 -3.79 17.44 -4.10
C ASP A 277 -4.27 18.85 -3.71
N PRO A 278 -4.81 19.05 -2.50
CA PRO A 278 -5.36 20.33 -2.08
C PRO A 278 -4.27 21.36 -1.86
N ALA A 279 -4.60 22.64 -2.08
CA ALA A 279 -3.71 23.74 -1.71
C ALA A 279 -3.52 23.75 -0.19
N THR A 280 -2.29 23.51 0.26
CA THR A 280 -1.96 23.52 1.68
C THR A 280 -0.46 23.72 1.90
N GLY A 281 -0.12 24.31 3.05
CA GLY A 281 1.24 24.30 3.57
C GLY A 281 1.48 23.26 4.67
N ILE A 282 0.46 22.46 5.02
CA ILE A 282 0.62 21.33 5.94
C ILE A 282 1.53 20.29 5.31
N GLN A 283 2.52 19.84 6.07
CA GLN A 283 3.37 18.71 5.66
C GLN A 283 2.63 17.41 5.94
N LEU A 284 2.34 16.66 4.86
CA LEU A 284 1.45 15.50 4.86
C LEU A 284 0.06 15.80 5.43
N PRO A 285 -0.77 16.58 4.71
CA PRO A 285 -2.15 16.85 5.14
C PRO A 285 -2.93 15.53 5.25
N PRO A 286 -3.83 15.40 6.24
CA PRO A 286 -4.69 14.23 6.33
C PRO A 286 -5.43 13.96 5.02
N SER A 287 -5.47 12.69 4.62
CA SER A 287 -6.26 12.23 3.48
C SER A 287 -7.73 12.58 3.68
N VAL A 288 -8.36 13.29 2.75
CA VAL A 288 -9.79 13.60 2.82
C VAL A 288 -10.60 12.45 2.26
N MET A 289 -11.46 11.92 3.10
CA MET A 289 -12.38 10.83 2.80
C MET A 289 -13.82 11.33 2.90
N LYS A 290 -14.72 10.82 2.05
CA LYS A 290 -16.15 11.20 2.10
C LYS A 290 -17.03 9.97 1.92
N PHE A 291 -18.09 9.83 2.72
CA PHE A 291 -19.12 8.82 2.44
C PHE A 291 -19.91 9.19 1.19
N ALA A 292 -20.07 8.25 0.27
CA ALA A 292 -21.06 8.35 -0.79
C ALA A 292 -22.45 8.10 -0.18
N THR A 293 -23.26 9.15 -0.04
CA THR A 293 -24.60 9.06 0.54
C THR A 293 -25.71 9.08 -0.53
N SER A 294 -25.34 9.46 -1.75
CA SER A 294 -26.21 9.59 -2.91
C SER A 294 -25.44 9.31 -4.21
N ILE A 295 -26.16 9.15 -5.32
CA ILE A 295 -25.52 9.04 -6.65
C ILE A 295 -24.79 10.33 -7.03
N ALA A 296 -25.27 11.48 -6.55
CA ALA A 296 -24.64 12.78 -6.78
C ALA A 296 -23.22 12.83 -6.18
N ASP A 297 -23.00 12.22 -5.02
CA ASP A 297 -21.66 12.13 -4.42
C ASP A 297 -20.70 11.30 -5.27
N ILE A 298 -21.21 10.27 -5.97
CA ILE A 298 -20.41 9.43 -6.86
C ILE A 298 -20.11 10.18 -8.16
N THR A 299 -21.07 10.91 -8.73
CA THR A 299 -20.82 11.69 -9.97
C THR A 299 -19.96 12.93 -9.72
N ALA A 300 -20.02 13.53 -8.53
CA ALA A 300 -19.25 14.74 -8.19
C ALA A 300 -17.73 14.52 -8.22
N ILE A 301 -17.23 13.28 -8.24
CA ILE A 301 -15.80 13.00 -8.38
C ILE A 301 -15.22 13.38 -9.76
N GLU A 302 -16.08 13.69 -10.74
CA GLU A 302 -15.66 14.28 -12.02
C GLU A 302 -15.21 15.74 -11.87
N GLU A 303 -15.57 16.39 -10.75
CA GLU A 303 -15.16 17.75 -10.46
C GLU A 303 -13.66 17.83 -10.14
N GLU A 304 -13.10 19.03 -10.30
CA GLU A 304 -11.68 19.29 -10.01
C GLU A 304 -11.39 19.10 -8.51
N VAL A 305 -12.23 19.70 -7.66
CA VAL A 305 -12.17 19.54 -6.21
C VAL A 305 -12.95 18.29 -5.82
N ARG A 306 -12.25 17.30 -5.27
CA ARG A 306 -12.82 15.99 -4.91
C ARG A 306 -12.08 15.39 -3.70
N PRO A 307 -12.66 14.44 -2.96
CA PRO A 307 -11.94 13.74 -1.89
C PRO A 307 -10.87 12.83 -2.50
N GLN A 308 -9.80 12.52 -1.76
CA GLN A 308 -8.84 11.49 -2.20
C GLN A 308 -9.45 10.08 -2.08
N VAL A 309 -10.37 9.87 -1.13
CA VAL A 309 -11.01 8.58 -0.87
C VAL A 309 -12.54 8.70 -0.85
N LEU A 310 -13.24 7.87 -1.62
CA LEU A 310 -14.69 7.78 -1.58
C LEU A 310 -15.11 6.50 -0.84
N VAL A 311 -15.85 6.66 0.25
CA VAL A 311 -16.29 5.58 1.13
C VAL A 311 -17.68 5.08 0.71
N LEU A 312 -17.74 3.84 0.23
CA LEU A 312 -18.92 3.15 -0.28
C LEU A 312 -19.45 2.18 0.77
N THR A 313 -20.66 2.42 1.29
CA THR A 313 -21.32 1.45 2.18
C THR A 313 -21.96 0.34 1.36
N VAL A 314 -21.66 -0.92 1.69
CA VAL A 314 -22.16 -2.09 0.95
C VAL A 314 -23.14 -2.91 1.79
N ASP A 315 -24.26 -3.27 1.20
CA ASP A 315 -25.25 -4.13 1.83
C ASP A 315 -25.02 -5.64 1.58
N HIS A 316 -25.91 -6.47 2.14
CA HIS A 316 -25.85 -7.93 2.00
C HIS A 316 -26.11 -8.45 0.58
N THR A 317 -26.57 -7.60 -0.33
CA THR A 317 -26.81 -7.93 -1.75
C THR A 317 -25.72 -7.40 -2.67
N MET A 318 -24.58 -6.96 -2.11
CA MET A 318 -23.46 -6.38 -2.84
C MET A 318 -23.80 -5.10 -3.63
N ASN A 319 -24.76 -4.32 -3.12
CA ASN A 319 -25.06 -3.00 -3.66
C ASN A 319 -24.45 -1.89 -2.80
N VAL A 320 -24.10 -0.77 -3.45
CA VAL A 320 -23.74 0.47 -2.76
C VAL A 320 -25.03 1.12 -2.27
N VAL A 321 -25.09 1.44 -0.98
CA VAL A 321 -26.30 1.95 -0.32
C VAL A 321 -26.01 3.25 0.44
N SER A 322 -27.05 4.07 0.59
CA SER A 322 -27.02 5.25 1.45
C SER A 322 -27.00 4.86 2.95
N PRO A 323 -26.77 5.80 3.88
CA PRO A 323 -26.87 5.55 5.31
C PRO A 323 -28.24 5.01 5.77
N SER A 324 -29.32 5.29 5.01
CA SER A 324 -30.66 4.75 5.28
C SER A 324 -30.89 3.34 4.72
N GLY A 325 -29.91 2.77 4.02
CA GLY A 325 -29.98 1.46 3.37
C GLY A 325 -30.64 1.48 2.00
N ALA A 326 -30.91 2.66 1.42
CA ALA A 326 -31.45 2.75 0.07
C ALA A 326 -30.35 2.48 -0.97
N ARG A 327 -30.62 1.64 -1.97
CA ARG A 327 -29.70 1.36 -3.07
C ARG A 327 -29.37 2.65 -3.84
N ILE A 328 -28.08 2.95 -3.95
CA ILE A 328 -27.53 4.03 -4.79
C ILE A 328 -27.21 3.48 -6.17
N THR A 329 -26.39 2.43 -6.22
CA THR A 329 -25.85 1.83 -7.46
C THR A 329 -25.24 0.45 -7.17
N THR A 330 -24.79 -0.28 -8.18
CA THR A 330 -23.96 -1.50 -7.99
C THR A 330 -22.51 -1.15 -7.67
N ILE A 331 -21.75 -2.12 -7.13
CA ILE A 331 -20.29 -1.96 -6.94
C ILE A 331 -19.60 -1.67 -8.28
N LEU A 332 -19.99 -2.38 -9.34
CA LEU A 332 -19.38 -2.22 -10.65
C LEU A 332 -19.60 -0.81 -11.22
N GLU A 333 -20.83 -0.33 -11.24
CA GLU A 333 -21.16 1.03 -11.71
C GLU A 333 -20.44 2.11 -10.88
N ALA A 334 -20.35 1.95 -9.55
CA ALA A 334 -19.59 2.88 -8.71
C ALA A 334 -18.09 2.89 -9.07
N LEU A 335 -17.49 1.71 -9.30
CA LEU A 335 -16.09 1.60 -9.69
C LEU A 335 -15.83 2.19 -11.08
N LEU A 336 -16.76 2.02 -12.03
CA LEU A 336 -16.69 2.62 -13.37
C LEU A 336 -16.77 4.15 -13.31
N ALA A 337 -17.63 4.70 -12.45
CA ALA A 337 -17.69 6.15 -12.24
C ALA A 337 -16.39 6.68 -11.61
N ILE A 338 -15.83 5.94 -10.64
CA ILE A 338 -14.58 6.29 -9.95
C ILE A 338 -13.39 6.29 -10.90
N ASP A 339 -13.25 5.24 -11.72
CA ASP A 339 -12.12 4.91 -12.61
C ASP A 339 -10.91 5.85 -12.51
N GLY A 340 -10.07 5.61 -11.50
CA GLY A 340 -8.79 6.30 -11.37
C GLY A 340 -8.84 7.73 -10.84
N ARG A 341 -9.99 8.29 -10.43
CA ARG A 341 -10.07 9.68 -9.91
C ARG A 341 -9.93 9.79 -8.39
N VAL A 342 -10.33 8.74 -7.68
CA VAL A 342 -10.28 8.63 -6.21
C VAL A 342 -9.98 7.19 -5.82
N ILE A 343 -9.50 6.97 -4.59
CA ILE A 343 -9.37 5.61 -4.04
C ILE A 343 -10.75 5.15 -3.54
N PRO A 344 -11.28 4.00 -3.99
CA PRO A 344 -12.47 3.42 -3.37
C PRO A 344 -12.14 2.86 -1.98
N ALA A 345 -13.03 3.12 -1.02
CA ALA A 345 -13.01 2.48 0.29
C ALA A 345 -14.35 1.79 0.53
N PHE A 346 -14.35 0.51 0.86
CA PHE A 346 -15.59 -0.23 1.12
C PHE A 346 -15.86 -0.33 2.61
N TYR A 347 -16.97 0.25 3.07
CA TYR A 347 -17.43 0.15 4.46
C TYR A 347 -18.38 -1.05 4.59
N ILE A 348 -17.89 -2.14 5.22
CA ILE A 348 -18.58 -3.43 5.26
C ILE A 348 -18.54 -4.02 6.67
N ARG A 349 -19.72 -4.33 7.22
CA ARG A 349 -19.85 -4.95 8.56
C ARG A 349 -19.96 -6.47 8.53
N ASN A 350 -20.50 -7.03 7.43
CA ASN A 350 -20.70 -8.46 7.30
C ASN A 350 -19.48 -9.13 6.66
N ARG A 351 -19.00 -10.19 7.31
CA ARG A 351 -17.82 -10.98 6.89
C ARG A 351 -17.96 -11.56 5.49
N ASP A 352 -19.07 -12.24 5.20
CA ASP A 352 -19.26 -12.95 3.93
C ASP A 352 -19.39 -11.96 2.76
N VAL A 353 -20.01 -10.81 3.00
CA VAL A 353 -20.06 -9.70 2.04
C VAL A 353 -18.64 -9.18 1.76
N ALA A 354 -17.82 -8.95 2.79
CA ALA A 354 -16.46 -8.44 2.59
C ALA A 354 -15.59 -9.42 1.81
N VAL A 355 -15.72 -10.73 2.06
CA VAL A 355 -15.05 -11.79 1.30
C VAL A 355 -15.52 -11.78 -0.17
N ALA A 356 -16.82 -11.64 -0.41
CA ALA A 356 -17.35 -11.57 -1.77
C ALA A 356 -16.87 -10.31 -2.52
N VAL A 357 -16.87 -9.15 -1.86
CA VAL A 357 -16.32 -7.91 -2.42
C VAL A 357 -14.81 -8.05 -2.69
N ALA A 358 -14.05 -8.65 -1.79
CA ALA A 358 -12.63 -8.94 -1.99
C ALA A 358 -12.38 -9.78 -3.25
N ALA A 359 -13.19 -10.81 -3.49
CA ALA A 359 -13.10 -11.65 -4.67
C ALA A 359 -13.42 -10.88 -5.97
N VAL A 360 -14.44 -10.01 -5.94
CA VAL A 360 -14.78 -9.14 -7.07
C VAL A 360 -13.64 -8.18 -7.39
N LEU A 361 -13.11 -7.48 -6.39
CA LEU A 361 -12.00 -6.52 -6.57
C LEU A 361 -10.73 -7.21 -7.10
N LYS A 362 -10.45 -8.42 -6.62
CA LYS A 362 -9.36 -9.25 -7.14
C LYS A 362 -9.58 -9.63 -8.61
N GLY A 363 -10.81 -10.03 -8.97
CA GLY A 363 -11.19 -10.34 -10.34
C GLY A 363 -11.03 -9.14 -11.28
N TYR A 364 -11.28 -7.93 -10.78
CA TYR A 364 -11.09 -6.68 -11.51
C TYR A 364 -9.65 -6.14 -11.49
N GLY A 365 -8.74 -6.77 -10.74
CA GLY A 365 -7.35 -6.31 -10.61
C GLY A 365 -7.19 -4.96 -9.90
N ILE A 366 -8.19 -4.51 -9.13
CA ILE A 366 -8.13 -3.23 -8.39
C ILE A 366 -7.22 -3.40 -7.19
N ARG A 367 -6.07 -2.73 -7.19
CA ARG A 367 -5.05 -2.86 -6.12
C ARG A 367 -5.08 -1.75 -5.09
N ASP A 368 -5.59 -0.59 -5.48
CA ASP A 368 -5.56 0.62 -4.67
C ASP A 368 -6.93 0.83 -4.02
N VAL A 369 -7.18 0.14 -2.90
CA VAL A 369 -8.50 0.07 -2.27
C VAL A 369 -8.40 -0.12 -0.76
N PHE A 370 -9.32 0.51 -0.02
CA PHE A 370 -9.50 0.29 1.41
C PHE A 370 -10.69 -0.62 1.72
N LEU A 371 -10.60 -1.33 2.84
CA LEU A 371 -11.71 -2.02 3.50
C LEU A 371 -11.86 -1.47 4.91
N ILE A 372 -13.00 -0.87 5.23
CA ILE A 372 -13.31 -0.35 6.57
C ILE A 372 -14.31 -1.30 7.24
N SER A 373 -13.96 -1.79 8.43
CA SER A 373 -14.85 -2.63 9.23
C SER A 373 -14.52 -2.52 10.71
N ARG A 374 -15.56 -2.59 11.55
CA ARG A 374 -15.40 -2.77 13.01
C ARG A 374 -15.18 -4.22 13.44
N ASN A 375 -15.31 -5.18 12.53
CA ASN A 375 -15.12 -6.60 12.84
C ASN A 375 -13.75 -7.06 12.35
N THR A 376 -12.89 -7.44 13.28
CA THR A 376 -11.52 -7.92 13.00
C THR A 376 -11.52 -9.13 12.06
N THR A 377 -12.41 -10.11 12.27
CA THR A 377 -12.51 -11.30 11.40
C THR A 377 -12.93 -10.97 9.97
N THR A 378 -13.77 -9.95 9.79
CA THR A 378 -14.14 -9.43 8.46
C THR A 378 -12.92 -8.94 7.71
N ILE A 379 -12.03 -8.17 8.36
CA ILE A 379 -10.79 -7.67 7.74
C ILE A 379 -9.85 -8.83 7.41
N THR A 380 -9.63 -9.73 8.38
CA THR A 380 -8.72 -10.87 8.21
C THR A 380 -9.12 -11.77 7.05
N ASP A 381 -10.40 -12.16 6.95
CA ASP A 381 -10.85 -13.11 5.94
C ASP A 381 -10.98 -12.48 4.55
N ALA A 382 -11.36 -11.21 4.47
CA ALA A 382 -11.35 -10.47 3.21
C ALA A 382 -9.91 -10.32 2.67
N ARG A 383 -8.94 -10.02 3.53
CA ARG A 383 -7.52 -9.96 3.16
C ARG A 383 -6.95 -11.33 2.78
N ALA A 384 -7.38 -12.40 3.46
CA ALA A 384 -7.00 -13.76 3.05
C ALA A 384 -7.49 -14.08 1.62
N THR A 385 -8.65 -13.55 1.23
CA THR A 385 -9.17 -13.66 -0.13
C THR A 385 -8.38 -12.78 -1.12
N TYR A 386 -8.06 -11.55 -0.70
CA TYR A 386 -7.29 -10.60 -1.48
C TYR A 386 -6.39 -9.71 -0.63
N SER A 387 -5.08 -10.00 -0.63
CA SER A 387 -4.11 -9.41 0.29
C SER A 387 -3.80 -7.93 0.03
N MET A 388 -4.23 -7.39 -1.11
CA MET A 388 -4.08 -5.97 -1.48
C MET A 388 -5.10 -5.05 -0.80
N LEU A 389 -6.11 -5.58 -0.10
CA LEU A 389 -7.08 -4.74 0.62
C LEU A 389 -6.41 -4.07 1.82
N ARG A 390 -6.28 -2.74 1.81
CA ARG A 390 -5.80 -2.01 2.99
C ARG A 390 -6.93 -1.91 4.02
N GLY A 391 -6.83 -2.70 5.08
CA GLY A 391 -7.82 -2.72 6.15
C GLY A 391 -7.72 -1.47 7.05
N ILE A 392 -8.87 -0.93 7.45
CA ILE A 392 -9.01 0.09 8.48
C ILE A 392 -9.99 -0.46 9.52
N LEU A 393 -9.52 -0.64 10.76
CA LEU A 393 -10.34 -1.14 11.87
C LEU A 393 -11.11 0.03 12.50
N GLU A 394 -12.43 0.03 12.37
CA GLU A 394 -13.30 1.01 13.04
C GLU A 394 -13.39 0.70 14.54
N ILE A 395 -13.10 1.72 15.36
CA ILE A 395 -13.18 1.65 16.82
C ILE A 395 -14.50 2.30 17.26
N ASP A 396 -15.30 1.57 18.03
CA ASP A 396 -16.54 2.09 18.60
C ASP A 396 -16.23 2.98 19.81
N TYR A 397 -16.94 4.10 19.94
CA TYR A 397 -16.90 4.92 21.17
C TYR A 397 -17.65 4.21 22.29
N ASP A 398 -17.01 4.07 23.46
CA ASP A 398 -17.63 3.58 24.68
C ASP A 398 -17.87 4.74 25.66
N PRO A 399 -19.13 5.16 25.90
CA PRO A 399 -19.45 6.21 26.86
C PRO A 399 -19.04 5.90 28.31
N LEU A 400 -18.80 4.62 28.64
CA LEU A 400 -18.29 4.22 29.96
C LEU A 400 -16.77 4.41 30.07
N THR A 401 -16.08 4.52 28.93
CA THR A 401 -14.64 4.73 28.81
C THR A 401 -14.41 6.00 27.98
N PRO A 402 -14.74 7.19 28.51
CA PRO A 402 -14.73 8.44 27.73
C PRO A 402 -13.33 8.92 27.33
N THR A 403 -12.29 8.37 27.95
CA THR A 403 -10.87 8.65 27.68
C THR A 403 -10.12 7.33 27.58
N LEU A 404 -9.15 7.25 26.67
CA LEU A 404 -8.30 6.07 26.50
C LEU A 404 -7.06 6.17 27.37
N ASP A 405 -6.79 5.14 28.18
CA ASP A 405 -5.51 5.01 28.87
C ASP A 405 -4.46 4.28 27.99
N ASP A 406 -3.26 4.01 28.51
CA ASP A 406 -2.21 3.30 27.75
C ASP A 406 -2.63 1.87 27.36
N ALA A 407 -3.37 1.17 28.22
CA ALA A 407 -3.82 -0.19 27.97
C ALA A 407 -4.89 -0.23 26.88
N ASP A 408 -5.81 0.74 26.88
CA ASP A 408 -6.81 0.88 25.81
C ASP A 408 -6.15 1.15 24.46
N ARG A 409 -5.20 2.10 24.41
CA ARG A 409 -4.47 2.44 23.19
C ARG A 409 -3.62 1.26 22.69
N LEU A 410 -3.01 0.50 23.60
CA LEU A 410 -2.28 -0.72 23.27
C LEU A 410 -3.21 -1.80 22.70
N ALA A 411 -4.40 -1.98 23.28
CA ALA A 411 -5.39 -2.93 22.77
C ALA A 411 -5.87 -2.56 21.36
N ILE A 412 -6.01 -1.28 21.05
CA ILE A 412 -6.29 -0.80 19.68
C ILE A 412 -5.16 -1.22 18.74
N ARG A 413 -3.89 -0.94 19.09
CA ARG A 413 -2.71 -1.35 18.31
C ARG A 413 -2.71 -2.86 18.06
N ASP A 414 -2.92 -3.66 19.11
CA ASP A 414 -2.94 -5.11 19.05
C ASP A 414 -4.04 -5.63 18.11
N ALA A 415 -5.24 -5.07 18.19
CA ALA A 415 -6.38 -5.45 17.37
C ALA A 415 -6.16 -5.09 15.89
N VAL A 416 -5.64 -3.89 15.59
CA VAL A 416 -5.27 -3.46 14.24
C VAL A 416 -4.24 -4.42 13.64
N ASN A 417 -3.18 -4.70 14.38
CA ASN A 417 -2.08 -5.53 13.90
C ASN A 417 -2.51 -6.98 13.69
N THR A 418 -3.22 -7.55 14.66
CA THR A 418 -3.66 -8.95 14.63
C THR A 418 -4.68 -9.22 13.53
N CYS A 419 -5.57 -8.27 13.23
CA CYS A 419 -6.56 -8.46 12.17
C CYS A 419 -5.99 -8.20 10.75
N GLY A 420 -4.74 -7.72 10.65
CA GLY A 420 -4.09 -7.38 9.39
C GLY A 420 -4.51 -6.02 8.82
N ALA A 421 -5.12 -5.14 9.62
CA ALA A 421 -5.39 -3.77 9.22
C ALA A 421 -4.11 -2.94 9.16
N LEU A 422 -4.12 -1.90 8.31
CA LEU A 422 -3.08 -0.88 8.23
C LEU A 422 -3.21 0.11 9.39
N GLY A 423 -4.44 0.42 9.80
CA GLY A 423 -4.72 1.49 10.75
C GLY A 423 -6.05 1.35 11.47
N ALA A 424 -6.28 2.26 12.42
CA ALA A 424 -7.53 2.40 13.15
C ALA A 424 -8.32 3.62 12.65
N LEU A 425 -9.64 3.50 12.58
CA LEU A 425 -10.57 4.63 12.42
C LEU A 425 -11.15 4.94 13.80
N LEU A 426 -10.64 6.00 14.42
CA LEU A 426 -11.12 6.47 15.72
C LEU A 426 -12.40 7.28 15.55
N PRO A 427 -13.33 7.20 16.52
CA PRO A 427 -14.45 8.13 16.60
C PRO A 427 -13.94 9.51 17.04
N GLU A 428 -14.65 10.57 16.67
CA GLU A 428 -14.28 11.95 17.00
C GLU A 428 -14.04 12.17 18.51
N GLN A 429 -14.75 11.45 19.39
CA GLN A 429 -14.59 11.56 20.83
C GLN A 429 -13.21 11.07 21.34
N TYR A 430 -12.54 10.19 20.60
CA TYR A 430 -11.22 9.69 20.95
C TYR A 430 -10.10 10.37 20.18
N ILE A 431 -10.40 11.35 19.31
CA ILE A 431 -9.37 12.05 18.56
C ILE A 431 -8.68 13.08 19.47
N SER A 432 -7.42 12.83 19.77
CA SER A 432 -6.53 13.73 20.51
C SER A 432 -5.11 13.52 20.04
N ARG A 433 -4.26 14.55 20.17
CA ARG A 433 -2.83 14.46 19.84
C ARG A 433 -2.17 13.27 20.55
N ASP A 434 -2.42 13.11 21.85
CA ASP A 434 -1.81 12.06 22.66
C ASP A 434 -2.20 10.64 22.19
N ASN A 435 -3.46 10.43 21.79
CA ASN A 435 -3.92 9.14 21.26
C ASN A 435 -3.31 8.84 19.89
N VAL A 436 -3.28 9.86 19.01
CA VAL A 436 -2.73 9.74 17.66
C VAL A 436 -1.23 9.44 17.72
N GLU A 437 -0.47 10.24 18.48
CA GLU A 437 0.98 10.07 18.63
C GLU A 437 1.31 8.70 19.25
N TYR A 438 0.57 8.25 20.28
CA TYR A 438 0.81 6.94 20.88
C TYR A 438 0.72 5.79 19.87
N LEU A 439 -0.28 5.84 18.97
CA LEU A 439 -0.50 4.83 17.94
C LEU A 439 0.52 4.95 16.80
N GLN A 440 0.82 6.16 16.34
CA GLN A 440 1.80 6.42 15.28
C GLN A 440 3.23 6.05 15.70
N ASN A 441 3.61 6.29 16.96
CA ASN A 441 4.89 5.84 17.54
C ASN A 441 5.04 4.31 17.52
N ARG A 442 3.91 3.59 17.41
CA ARG A 442 3.83 2.13 17.29
C ARG A 442 3.43 1.69 15.89
N LEU A 443 3.70 2.54 14.88
CA LEU A 443 3.52 2.26 13.45
C LEU A 443 2.07 1.94 13.04
N VAL A 444 1.07 2.47 13.75
CA VAL A 444 -0.34 2.37 13.38
C VAL A 444 -0.78 3.67 12.70
N THR A 445 -1.32 3.56 11.50
CA THR A 445 -1.96 4.69 10.79
C THR A 445 -3.29 5.04 11.48
N VAL A 446 -3.56 6.32 11.71
CA VAL A 446 -4.75 6.77 12.44
C VAL A 446 -5.67 7.57 11.53
N PHE A 447 -6.87 7.06 11.32
CA PHE A 447 -7.96 7.76 10.66
C PHE A 447 -8.97 8.23 11.70
N THR A 448 -9.80 9.21 11.36
CA THR A 448 -10.92 9.65 12.20
C THR A 448 -12.19 9.84 11.39
N ASN A 449 -13.33 9.58 12.02
CA ASN A 449 -14.64 9.85 11.44
C ASN A 449 -15.25 11.10 12.05
N ALA A 450 -15.06 12.24 11.37
CA ALA A 450 -15.63 13.54 11.73
C ALA A 450 -16.89 13.86 10.90
N SER A 451 -17.49 12.88 10.21
CA SER A 451 -18.65 13.13 9.34
C SER A 451 -19.94 13.51 10.09
N LYS A 452 -20.00 13.27 11.40
CA LYS A 452 -21.12 13.63 12.27
C LYS A 452 -20.85 14.91 13.08
N GLY A 453 -19.59 15.30 13.15
CA GLY A 453 -19.14 16.48 13.87
C GLY A 453 -19.41 17.78 13.16
N ASP A 454 -19.20 18.87 13.89
CA ASP A 454 -19.17 20.21 13.33
C ASP A 454 -17.76 20.55 12.78
N ALA A 455 -17.60 21.79 12.31
CA ALA A 455 -16.32 22.26 11.81
C ALA A 455 -15.20 22.22 12.87
N GLU A 456 -15.54 22.41 14.15
CA GLU A 456 -14.56 22.38 15.24
C GLU A 456 -13.92 20.99 15.36
N GLU A 457 -14.74 19.95 15.42
CA GLU A 457 -14.27 18.56 15.56
C GLU A 457 -13.44 18.10 14.35
N MET A 458 -13.83 18.55 13.16
CA MET A 458 -13.06 18.32 11.94
C MET A 458 -11.70 19.02 11.97
N TYR A 459 -11.62 20.27 12.43
CA TYR A 459 -10.35 20.99 12.53
C TYR A 459 -9.45 20.43 13.63
N ARG A 460 -10.02 20.01 14.77
CA ARG A 460 -9.27 19.30 15.83
C ARG A 460 -8.69 17.99 15.32
N SER A 461 -9.40 17.27 14.47
CA SER A 461 -8.91 16.04 13.83
C SER A 461 -7.64 16.28 12.99
N VAL A 462 -7.56 17.42 12.29
CA VAL A 462 -6.35 17.82 11.55
C VAL A 462 -5.21 18.12 12.53
N LEU A 463 -5.47 18.92 13.56
CA LEU A 463 -4.45 19.35 14.51
C LEU A 463 -3.94 18.22 15.40
N ALA A 464 -4.78 17.23 15.72
CA ALA A 464 -4.38 16.00 16.40
C ALA A 464 -3.40 15.16 15.57
N GLY A 465 -3.28 15.42 14.26
CA GLY A 465 -2.36 14.70 13.38
C GLY A 465 -2.93 13.39 12.83
N ALA A 466 -4.24 13.26 12.63
CA ALA A 466 -4.82 12.08 11.98
C ALA A 466 -4.27 11.93 10.54
N ASP A 467 -3.92 10.73 10.08
CA ASP A 467 -3.48 10.42 8.70
C ASP A 467 -4.60 10.54 7.65
N GLY A 468 -5.86 10.45 8.08
CA GLY A 468 -7.02 10.68 7.22
C GLY A 468 -8.28 11.00 8.00
N ILE A 469 -9.19 11.74 7.37
CA ILE A 469 -10.41 12.27 7.98
C ILE A 469 -11.58 11.97 7.06
N ILE A 470 -12.59 11.26 7.58
CA ILE A 470 -13.90 11.18 6.92
C ILE A 470 -14.69 12.43 7.27
N ALA A 471 -14.87 13.31 6.28
CA ALA A 471 -15.55 14.60 6.42
C ALA A 471 -16.90 14.60 5.71
N SER A 472 -17.85 15.37 6.25
CA SER A 472 -19.13 15.68 5.60
C SER A 472 -19.03 16.88 4.66
N ASP A 473 -18.20 17.87 5.02
CA ASP A 473 -17.92 19.10 4.25
C ASP A 473 -16.43 19.16 3.87
N ILE A 474 -16.13 18.68 2.66
CA ILE A 474 -14.75 18.65 2.15
C ILE A 474 -14.25 20.05 1.77
N ASP A 475 -15.14 20.98 1.42
CA ASP A 475 -14.77 22.34 1.01
C ASP A 475 -14.34 23.16 2.21
N ALA A 476 -15.04 23.01 3.35
CA ALA A 476 -14.62 23.60 4.62
C ALA A 476 -13.26 23.03 5.08
N LEU A 477 -13.04 21.72 4.93
CA LEU A 477 -11.76 21.09 5.28
C LEU A 477 -10.60 21.60 4.41
N TYR A 478 -10.79 21.67 3.09
CA TYR A 478 -9.77 22.21 2.19
C TYR A 478 -9.54 23.71 2.38
N SER A 479 -10.57 24.48 2.71
CA SER A 479 -10.43 25.89 3.09
C SER A 479 -9.57 26.02 4.35
N PHE A 480 -9.79 25.14 5.34
CA PHE A 480 -8.95 25.10 6.54
C PHE A 480 -7.50 24.70 6.21
N TYR A 481 -7.27 23.74 5.31
CA TYR A 481 -5.92 23.39 4.85
C TYR A 481 -5.18 24.57 4.20
N ALA A 482 -5.89 25.46 3.52
CA ALA A 482 -5.32 26.63 2.87
C ALA A 482 -4.87 27.73 3.85
N GLU A 483 -5.33 27.69 5.11
CA GLU A 483 -4.90 28.63 6.18
C GLU A 483 -3.47 28.36 6.69
N PHE A 484 -2.91 27.19 6.36
CA PHE A 484 -1.58 26.78 6.78
C PHE A 484 -0.52 27.25 5.79
N PRO A 485 0.46 28.08 6.21
CA PRO A 485 1.60 28.44 5.36
C PRO A 485 2.52 27.22 5.13
N GLU A 486 3.38 27.29 4.11
CA GLU A 486 4.38 26.24 3.84
C GLU A 486 5.17 25.83 5.09
N ASN A 487 5.55 24.55 5.16
CA ASN A 487 6.26 23.95 6.29
C ASN A 487 5.49 24.03 7.61
N SER A 488 4.19 23.78 7.56
CA SER A 488 3.34 23.62 8.74
C SER A 488 3.32 22.17 9.21
N LEU A 489 3.77 21.96 10.44
CA LEU A 489 3.90 20.66 11.08
C LEU A 489 2.75 20.49 12.08
N ILE A 490 1.80 19.63 11.73
CA ILE A 490 0.75 19.13 12.64
C ILE A 490 1.17 17.81 13.33
N ARG A 491 2.22 17.17 12.79
CA ARG A 491 2.91 16.00 13.33
C ARG A 491 4.41 16.29 13.34
N THR A 492 5.13 15.64 14.24
CA THR A 492 6.60 15.72 14.29
C THR A 492 7.18 14.35 13.93
N PRO A 493 8.01 14.26 12.88
CA PRO A 493 8.74 13.04 12.57
C PRO A 493 9.57 12.54 13.75
N LEU A 494 9.57 11.23 13.97
CA LEU A 494 10.38 10.61 15.03
C LEU A 494 11.87 10.68 14.71
N VAL A 495 12.70 10.98 15.71
CA VAL A 495 14.16 10.87 15.60
C VAL A 495 14.58 9.47 16.04
N ILE A 496 14.96 8.65 15.06
CA ILE A 496 15.36 7.26 15.25
C ILE A 496 16.90 7.19 15.31
N ALA A 497 17.41 6.86 16.50
CA ALA A 497 18.83 6.76 16.81
C ALA A 497 19.41 5.44 16.28
N HIS A 498 19.98 5.49 15.07
CA HIS A 498 20.51 4.33 14.35
C HIS A 498 21.66 3.70 15.12
N ARG A 499 21.45 2.49 15.66
CA ARG A 499 22.41 1.77 16.50
C ARG A 499 22.84 2.56 17.74
N GLY A 500 21.95 3.39 18.27
CA GLY A 500 22.27 4.43 19.26
C GLY A 500 22.80 5.69 18.56
N ILE A 501 24.03 6.10 18.85
CA ILE A 501 24.62 7.30 18.23
C ILE A 501 26.08 7.06 17.78
N PRO A 502 26.30 6.33 16.67
CA PRO A 502 27.63 5.98 16.17
C PRO A 502 28.56 7.17 15.90
N SER A 503 28.00 8.38 15.77
CA SER A 503 28.78 9.62 15.65
C SER A 503 29.47 10.06 16.96
N GLN A 504 29.04 9.57 18.12
CA GLN A 504 29.53 9.99 19.45
C GLN A 504 29.80 8.85 20.43
N ALA A 505 29.35 7.62 20.14
CA ALA A 505 29.59 6.43 20.96
C ALA A 505 29.73 5.20 20.04
N PRO A 506 30.35 4.08 20.50
CA PRO A 506 30.40 2.87 19.71
C PRO A 506 28.98 2.36 19.34
N GLU A 507 28.77 2.01 18.07
CA GLU A 507 27.47 1.53 17.59
C GLU A 507 26.99 0.28 18.32
N ASN A 508 25.66 0.11 18.45
CA ASN A 508 25.04 -1.07 19.06
C ASN A 508 25.56 -1.34 20.47
N THR A 509 25.65 -0.29 21.29
CA THR A 509 25.97 -0.36 22.73
C THR A 509 24.85 0.27 23.56
N VAL A 510 24.60 -0.28 24.75
CA VAL A 510 23.59 0.27 25.67
C VAL A 510 23.95 1.70 26.04
N GLU A 511 25.24 1.97 26.28
CA GLU A 511 25.76 3.30 26.61
C GLU A 511 25.56 4.31 25.47
N GLY A 512 25.81 3.92 24.22
CA GLY A 512 25.54 4.77 23.07
C GLY A 512 24.04 5.06 22.89
N SER A 513 23.19 4.08 23.18
CA SER A 513 21.74 4.25 23.15
C SER A 513 21.22 5.13 24.29
N LEU A 514 21.78 5.02 25.51
CA LEU A 514 21.44 5.91 26.64
C LEU A 514 21.81 7.36 26.30
N LEU A 515 23.00 7.58 25.72
CA LEU A 515 23.39 8.90 25.25
C LEU A 515 22.42 9.44 24.18
N ALA A 516 21.98 8.61 23.24
CA ALA A 516 21.00 9.02 22.24
C ALA A 516 19.64 9.39 22.86
N TYR A 517 19.18 8.61 23.84
CA TYR A 517 17.96 8.88 24.60
C TYR A 517 18.04 10.22 25.34
N ASP A 518 19.15 10.48 26.04
CA ASP A 518 19.44 11.74 26.75
C ASP A 518 19.49 12.95 25.80
N LEU A 519 19.89 12.73 24.55
CA LEU A 519 19.93 13.75 23.50
C LEU A 519 18.58 13.96 22.79
N GLY A 520 17.53 13.27 23.23
CA GLY A 520 16.17 13.49 22.74
C GLY A 520 15.70 12.50 21.67
N ALA A 521 16.35 11.36 21.46
CA ALA A 521 15.84 10.31 20.56
C ALA A 521 14.44 9.85 20.97
N ASP A 522 13.52 9.71 20.01
CA ASP A 522 12.20 9.12 20.23
C ASP A 522 12.23 7.60 20.13
N VAL A 523 13.18 7.08 19.34
CA VAL A 523 13.37 5.66 19.08
C VAL A 523 14.85 5.29 19.14
N ILE A 524 15.18 4.19 19.81
CA ILE A 524 16.48 3.53 19.70
C ILE A 524 16.36 2.42 18.65
N GLU A 525 17.18 2.45 17.62
CA GLU A 525 17.29 1.36 16.67
C GLU A 525 18.51 0.49 17.00
N LEU A 526 18.36 -0.84 16.83
CA LEU A 526 19.41 -1.81 17.10
C LEU A 526 19.28 -3.05 16.20
N ASP A 527 20.39 -3.75 15.99
CA ASP A 527 20.46 -4.92 15.11
C ASP A 527 20.63 -6.22 15.92
N ILE A 528 19.87 -7.29 15.65
CA ILE A 528 20.02 -8.57 16.37
C ILE A 528 20.41 -9.78 15.51
N TYR A 529 21.23 -10.64 16.11
CA TYR A 529 21.54 -12.00 15.65
C TYR A 529 21.29 -13.04 16.74
N LEU A 530 21.18 -14.31 16.32
CA LEU A 530 21.00 -15.46 17.22
C LEU A 530 22.28 -16.29 17.33
N THR A 531 22.81 -16.40 18.55
CA THR A 531 23.98 -17.24 18.87
C THR A 531 23.66 -18.74 18.81
N THR A 532 24.70 -19.58 18.87
CA THR A 532 24.56 -21.06 18.88
C THR A 532 23.88 -21.61 20.13
N ASP A 533 23.89 -20.85 21.22
CA ASP A 533 23.24 -21.13 22.50
C ASP A 533 21.94 -20.33 22.70
N ASN A 534 21.31 -19.91 21.58
CA ASN A 534 20.01 -19.23 21.52
C ASN A 534 19.90 -17.96 22.37
N ARG A 535 20.94 -17.11 22.31
CA ARG A 535 20.95 -15.77 22.93
C ARG A 535 20.86 -14.71 21.83
N LEU A 536 20.09 -13.66 22.08
CA LEU A 536 19.96 -12.52 21.18
C LEU A 536 21.06 -11.52 21.48
N VAL A 537 21.98 -11.36 20.53
CA VAL A 537 23.11 -10.43 20.64
C VAL A 537 22.90 -9.25 19.70
N VAL A 538 23.30 -8.07 20.16
CA VAL A 538 23.09 -6.82 19.44
C VAL A 538 24.35 -6.48 18.64
N MET A 539 24.28 -6.59 17.31
CA MET A 539 25.38 -6.34 16.38
C MET A 539 24.87 -6.24 14.94
N HIS A 540 25.43 -5.29 14.17
CA HIS A 540 25.04 -5.08 12.77
C HIS A 540 25.60 -6.16 11.81
N ASP A 541 26.91 -6.42 11.92
CA ASP A 541 27.64 -7.28 10.98
C ASP A 541 27.51 -8.75 11.38
N SER A 542 27.56 -9.66 10.41
CA SER A 542 27.59 -11.12 10.67
C SER A 542 28.90 -11.59 11.33
N THR A 543 29.91 -10.72 11.39
CA THR A 543 31.20 -10.96 12.05
C THR A 543 31.58 -9.82 12.97
N THR A 544 32.30 -10.11 14.04
CA THR A 544 32.71 -9.12 15.05
C THR A 544 33.93 -8.26 14.64
N ALA A 545 34.51 -8.51 13.46
CA ALA A 545 35.83 -8.01 13.07
C ALA A 545 35.93 -6.47 13.01
N ARG A 546 34.87 -5.79 12.60
CA ARG A 546 34.87 -4.34 12.41
C ARG A 546 34.75 -3.58 13.73
N THR A 547 33.96 -4.09 14.66
CA THR A 547 33.54 -3.36 15.87
C THR A 547 34.17 -3.88 17.15
N THR A 548 34.97 -4.94 17.10
CA THR A 548 35.59 -5.53 18.29
C THR A 548 37.07 -5.84 18.09
N ASN A 549 37.76 -6.18 19.17
CA ASN A 549 39.15 -6.62 19.17
C ASN A 549 39.37 -8.06 18.67
N GLY A 550 38.36 -8.71 18.09
CA GLY A 550 38.45 -10.07 17.55
C GLY A 550 37.56 -10.30 16.34
N ASN A 551 37.73 -11.43 15.67
CA ASN A 551 36.98 -11.80 14.46
C ASN A 551 36.31 -13.17 14.66
N LEU A 552 35.09 -13.14 15.16
CA LEU A 552 34.21 -14.30 15.27
C LEU A 552 33.00 -14.12 14.35
N THR A 553 32.47 -15.22 13.82
CA THR A 553 31.15 -15.22 13.16
C THR A 553 30.09 -15.33 14.25
N VAL A 554 29.18 -14.34 14.30
CA VAL A 554 28.22 -14.17 15.41
C VAL A 554 27.35 -15.43 15.57
N GLU A 555 26.73 -15.87 14.48
CA GLU A 555 25.81 -17.01 14.48
C GLU A 555 26.48 -18.39 14.59
N SER A 556 27.81 -18.43 14.64
CA SER A 556 28.63 -19.63 14.88
C SER A 556 29.32 -19.61 16.26
N SER A 557 29.01 -18.60 17.08
CA SER A 557 29.61 -18.42 18.41
C SER A 557 28.57 -18.61 19.51
N THR A 558 29.03 -18.93 20.71
CA THR A 558 28.23 -18.86 21.95
C THR A 558 28.23 -17.44 22.50
N LEU A 559 27.29 -17.11 23.38
CA LEU A 559 27.28 -15.80 24.04
C LEU A 559 28.57 -15.56 24.84
N GLU A 560 29.09 -16.57 25.54
CA GLU A 560 30.33 -16.48 26.31
C GLU A 560 31.51 -16.05 25.43
N GLN A 561 31.65 -16.64 24.24
CA GLN A 561 32.71 -16.29 23.30
C GLN A 561 32.59 -14.85 22.80
N LEU A 562 31.37 -14.37 22.53
CA LEU A 562 31.14 -13.00 22.08
C LEU A 562 31.36 -11.98 23.21
N LYS A 563 30.93 -12.28 24.44
CA LYS A 563 31.17 -11.45 25.63
C LYS A 563 32.64 -11.35 26.03
N ALA A 564 33.48 -12.30 25.60
CA ALA A 564 34.92 -12.21 25.82
C ALA A 564 35.58 -11.07 25.02
N LEU A 565 35.00 -10.70 23.88
CA LEU A 565 35.49 -9.62 23.03
C LEU A 565 35.26 -8.25 23.68
N THR A 566 36.08 -7.27 23.31
CA THR A 566 35.92 -5.87 23.71
C THR A 566 35.58 -5.06 22.49
N ILE A 567 34.54 -4.23 22.58
CA ILE A 567 34.14 -3.29 21.53
C ILE A 567 35.24 -2.23 21.35
N LEU A 568 35.53 -1.92 20.10
CA LEU A 568 36.48 -0.88 19.73
C LEU A 568 35.82 0.48 19.94
N ASP A 569 36.32 1.22 20.92
CA ASP A 569 35.91 2.60 21.16
C ASP A 569 36.88 3.58 20.49
N THR A 570 36.39 4.28 19.47
CA THR A 570 37.13 5.31 18.73
C THR A 570 37.06 6.68 19.39
N THR A 571 36.17 6.86 20.38
CA THR A 571 35.96 8.13 21.10
C THR A 571 36.86 8.22 22.33
N GLY A 572 37.21 7.09 22.93
CA GLY A 572 37.98 6.98 24.16
C GLY A 572 37.17 7.23 25.43
N HIS A 573 35.86 7.46 25.32
CA HIS A 573 34.97 7.77 26.43
C HIS A 573 34.26 6.54 27.01
N PHE A 574 34.30 5.41 26.30
CA PHE A 574 33.59 4.17 26.62
C PHE A 574 34.57 2.98 26.66
N PRO A 575 35.56 2.97 27.57
CA PRO A 575 36.57 1.93 27.60
C PRO A 575 36.01 0.60 28.10
N GLY A 576 36.31 -0.49 27.39
CA GLY A 576 36.09 -1.85 27.90
C GLY A 576 34.70 -2.42 27.66
N LEU A 577 33.86 -1.76 26.87
CA LEU A 577 32.52 -2.25 26.52
C LEU A 577 32.54 -3.65 25.91
N LYS A 578 31.47 -4.40 26.17
CA LYS A 578 31.26 -5.78 25.72
C LYS A 578 30.15 -5.84 24.70
N VAL A 579 30.16 -6.89 23.85
CA VAL A 579 29.05 -7.15 22.92
C VAL A 579 27.75 -7.27 23.73
N PRO A 580 26.74 -6.41 23.51
CA PRO A 580 25.53 -6.45 24.31
C PRO A 580 24.57 -7.54 23.86
N THR A 581 23.68 -7.91 24.75
CA THR A 581 22.51 -8.74 24.47
C THR A 581 21.24 -7.90 24.49
N LEU A 582 20.17 -8.43 23.91
CA LEU A 582 18.89 -7.71 23.90
C LEU A 582 18.28 -7.59 25.31
N ASP A 583 18.54 -8.53 26.22
CA ASP A 583 18.14 -8.43 27.62
C ASP A 583 18.75 -7.22 28.32
N GLU A 584 20.03 -6.90 28.05
CA GLU A 584 20.67 -5.71 28.63
C GLU A 584 20.05 -4.40 28.14
N TYR A 585 19.53 -4.38 26.91
CA TYR A 585 18.74 -3.26 26.41
C TYR A 585 17.37 -3.16 27.09
N PHE A 586 16.67 -4.29 27.27
CA PHE A 586 15.38 -4.28 27.95
C PHE A 586 15.51 -3.91 29.44
N ASP A 587 16.57 -4.32 30.11
CA ASP A 587 16.90 -3.86 31.47
C ASP A 587 17.13 -2.34 31.53
N ALA A 588 17.78 -1.76 30.52
CA ALA A 588 18.14 -0.34 30.51
C ALA A 588 16.98 0.59 30.14
N PHE A 589 16.07 0.16 29.27
CA PHE A 589 15.02 1.02 28.69
C PHE A 589 13.58 0.62 29.09
N GLY A 590 13.39 -0.48 29.80
CA GLY A 590 12.06 -0.92 30.25
C GLY A 590 11.38 0.16 31.09
N GLY A 591 10.22 0.63 30.64
CA GLY A 591 9.45 1.70 31.28
C GLY A 591 9.91 3.13 30.99
N GLU A 592 11.00 3.33 30.24
CA GLU A 592 11.40 4.65 29.76
C GLU A 592 10.54 5.12 28.57
N ASP A 593 10.36 6.43 28.43
CA ASP A 593 9.58 7.01 27.32
C ASP A 593 10.39 7.06 26.01
N VAL A 594 10.65 5.87 25.46
CA VAL A 594 11.36 5.65 24.19
C VAL A 594 10.89 4.34 23.55
N GLN A 595 10.77 4.32 22.22
CA GLN A 595 10.50 3.08 21.49
C GLN A 595 11.81 2.39 21.10
N ILE A 596 11.77 1.08 20.88
CA ILE A 596 12.90 0.30 20.38
C ILE A 596 12.53 -0.32 19.04
N PHE A 597 13.28 0.03 17.98
CA PHE A 597 13.21 -0.62 16.68
C PHE A 597 14.27 -1.72 16.62
N ILE A 598 13.82 -2.97 16.53
CA ILE A 598 14.68 -4.15 16.50
C ILE A 598 14.81 -4.62 15.06
N GLU A 599 15.99 -4.48 14.46
CA GLU A 599 16.28 -5.08 13.16
C GLU A 599 16.65 -6.56 13.27
N ILE A 600 15.89 -7.44 12.63
CA ILE A 600 16.24 -8.85 12.50
C ILE A 600 17.20 -9.03 11.32
N LYS A 601 18.49 -9.25 11.62
CA LYS A 601 19.51 -9.59 10.60
C LYS A 601 19.56 -11.09 10.27
N SER A 602 19.29 -11.93 11.26
CA SER A 602 19.40 -13.38 11.11
C SER A 602 18.37 -13.93 10.12
N SER A 603 18.79 -14.85 9.26
CA SER A 603 17.89 -15.64 8.41
C SER A 603 17.33 -16.87 9.11
N LYS A 604 17.75 -17.17 10.35
CA LYS A 604 17.29 -18.33 11.11
C LYS A 604 15.86 -18.09 11.60
N PRO A 605 14.89 -18.98 11.32
CA PRO A 605 13.51 -18.79 11.76
C PRO A 605 13.37 -18.84 13.30
N GLU A 606 14.31 -19.47 14.00
CA GLU A 606 14.29 -19.60 15.46
C GLU A 606 14.46 -18.26 16.20
N ILE A 607 14.96 -17.21 15.54
CA ILE A 607 15.19 -15.91 16.18
C ILE A 607 13.89 -15.28 16.70
N VAL A 608 12.78 -15.42 15.96
CA VAL A 608 11.49 -14.80 16.32
C VAL A 608 10.86 -15.45 17.55
N PRO A 609 10.76 -16.79 17.67
CA PRO A 609 10.32 -17.41 18.92
C PRO A 609 11.18 -17.02 20.15
N VAL A 610 12.50 -16.88 19.99
CA VAL A 610 13.39 -16.45 21.07
C VAL A 610 13.12 -14.97 21.43
N LEU A 611 12.92 -14.12 20.43
CA LEU A 611 12.54 -12.72 20.62
C LEU A 611 11.19 -12.60 21.32
N ALA A 612 10.19 -13.39 20.92
CA ALA A 612 8.87 -13.42 21.53
C ALA A 612 8.93 -13.76 23.02
N ALA A 613 9.67 -14.82 23.38
CA ALA A 613 9.85 -15.21 24.76
C ALA A 613 10.54 -14.11 25.58
N LEU A 614 11.50 -13.40 24.99
CA LEU A 614 12.20 -12.31 25.67
C LEU A 614 11.29 -11.09 25.88
N ILE A 615 10.55 -10.67 24.86
CA ILE A 615 9.59 -9.57 24.95
C ILE A 615 8.54 -9.86 26.04
N GLU A 616 8.01 -11.07 26.08
CA GLU A 616 7.05 -11.49 27.12
C GLU A 616 7.68 -11.47 28.51
N THR A 617 8.90 -11.99 28.66
CA THR A 617 9.61 -12.03 29.95
C THR A 617 9.84 -10.64 30.54
N TYR A 618 10.16 -9.65 29.69
CA TYR A 618 10.46 -8.28 30.11
C TYR A 618 9.24 -7.35 30.07
N GLY A 619 8.10 -7.79 29.52
CA GLY A 619 6.91 -6.96 29.38
C GLY A 619 7.05 -5.83 28.35
N MET A 620 7.88 -6.01 27.32
CA MET A 620 8.26 -4.94 26.37
C MET A 620 7.30 -4.76 25.19
N ALA A 621 6.14 -5.43 25.18
CA ALA A 621 5.28 -5.54 24.00
C ALA A 621 4.73 -4.18 23.50
N ASP A 622 4.65 -3.19 24.38
CA ASP A 622 4.21 -1.82 24.14
C ASP A 622 5.37 -0.85 23.81
N GLN A 623 6.63 -1.25 23.96
CA GLN A 623 7.80 -0.41 23.69
C GLN A 623 8.61 -0.85 22.45
N VAL A 624 8.29 -1.99 21.82
CA VAL A 624 9.05 -2.53 20.68
C VAL A 624 8.27 -2.53 19.37
N SER A 625 8.99 -2.26 18.28
CA SER A 625 8.60 -2.57 16.90
C SER A 625 9.74 -3.28 16.18
N VAL A 626 9.43 -4.09 15.18
CA VAL A 626 10.45 -4.87 14.45
C VAL A 626 10.63 -4.31 13.04
N ILE A 627 11.86 -4.32 12.55
CA ILE A 627 12.19 -4.00 11.16
C ILE A 627 12.99 -5.15 10.54
N ALA A 628 12.78 -5.42 9.25
CA ALA A 628 13.49 -6.52 8.58
C ALA A 628 13.57 -6.32 7.06
N PHE A 629 14.69 -6.73 6.46
CA PHE A 629 14.83 -6.85 4.99
C PHE A 629 14.25 -8.15 4.45
N ALA A 630 14.30 -9.23 5.23
CA ALA A 630 13.81 -10.53 4.81
C ALA A 630 12.30 -10.63 5.06
N THR A 631 11.50 -10.70 3.99
CA THR A 631 10.04 -10.89 4.09
C THR A 631 9.67 -12.16 4.85
N ALA A 632 10.49 -13.22 4.77
CA ALA A 632 10.30 -14.43 5.55
C ALA A 632 10.30 -14.18 7.08
N GLN A 633 11.07 -13.20 7.58
CA GLN A 633 11.03 -12.82 9.00
C GLN A 633 9.82 -11.95 9.33
N VAL A 634 9.34 -11.15 8.38
CA VAL A 634 8.05 -10.45 8.53
C VAL A 634 6.91 -11.45 8.67
N ASP A 635 6.88 -12.49 7.83
CA ASP A 635 5.88 -13.56 7.92
C ASP A 635 6.02 -14.33 9.25
N ASN A 636 7.25 -14.61 9.67
CA ASN A 636 7.52 -15.27 10.95
C ASN A 636 7.04 -14.43 12.16
N MET A 637 7.20 -13.10 12.10
CA MET A 637 6.65 -12.16 13.08
C MET A 637 5.11 -12.19 13.07
N ARG A 638 4.47 -12.23 11.90
CA ARG A 638 2.99 -12.33 11.80
C ARG A 638 2.45 -13.61 12.41
N LEU A 639 3.23 -14.69 12.43
CA LEU A 639 2.85 -15.96 13.05
C LEU A 639 3.04 -15.97 14.57
N ASN A 640 4.15 -15.44 15.09
CA ASN A 640 4.51 -15.59 16.51
C ASN A 640 4.19 -14.37 17.37
N LEU A 641 4.19 -13.18 16.77
CA LEU A 641 3.98 -11.88 17.43
C LEU A 641 3.03 -11.00 16.59
N PRO A 642 1.81 -11.47 16.27
CA PRO A 642 0.89 -10.79 15.35
C PRO A 642 0.51 -9.38 15.79
N ALA A 643 0.52 -9.11 17.11
CA ALA A 643 0.20 -7.81 17.69
C ALA A 643 1.33 -6.78 17.55
N ILE A 644 2.57 -7.18 17.28
CA ILE A 644 3.72 -6.27 17.18
C ILE A 644 3.84 -5.73 15.74
N SER A 645 4.07 -4.42 15.66
CA SER A 645 4.22 -3.73 14.39
C SER A 645 5.52 -4.10 13.70
N VAL A 646 5.49 -4.14 12.36
CA VAL A 646 6.66 -4.47 11.55
C VAL A 646 6.83 -3.46 10.42
N GLY A 647 8.05 -2.98 10.21
CA GLY A 647 8.46 -2.17 9.06
C GLY A 647 9.32 -2.96 8.08
N TYR A 648 9.05 -2.80 6.79
CA TYR A 648 9.77 -3.52 5.73
C TYR A 648 10.94 -2.69 5.19
N LEU A 649 12.16 -3.15 5.47
CA LEU A 649 13.40 -2.54 5.01
C LEU A 649 13.66 -2.87 3.54
N ASN A 650 13.96 -1.86 2.73
CA ASN A 650 14.22 -2.04 1.30
C ASN A 650 15.10 -0.92 0.73
N SER A 651 15.69 -1.15 -0.45
CA SER A 651 16.59 -0.16 -1.08
C SER A 651 16.30 0.12 -2.55
N SER A 652 15.26 -0.48 -3.14
CA SER A 652 15.10 -0.48 -4.60
C SER A 652 13.65 -0.45 -5.10
N LEU A 653 12.68 -0.08 -4.25
CA LEU A 653 11.26 -0.03 -4.67
C LEU A 653 10.86 1.32 -5.29
N ALA A 654 11.61 2.39 -5.02
CA ALA A 654 11.30 3.73 -5.49
C ALA A 654 12.25 4.22 -6.58
N SER A 655 11.72 5.04 -7.48
CA SER A 655 12.45 5.77 -8.51
C SER A 655 11.97 7.21 -8.58
N LYS A 656 12.91 8.16 -8.55
CA LYS A 656 12.62 9.61 -8.66
C LYS A 656 11.95 10.01 -9.97
N THR A 657 12.05 9.17 -11.01
CA THR A 657 11.52 9.50 -12.35
C THR A 657 10.26 8.72 -12.71
N ASN A 658 9.77 7.84 -11.83
CA ASN A 658 8.58 7.02 -12.10
C ASN A 658 7.73 6.88 -10.83
N LEU A 659 6.91 7.89 -10.56
CA LEU A 659 6.01 7.93 -9.40
C LEU A 659 5.04 6.75 -9.39
N ASN A 660 4.27 6.55 -10.46
CA ASN A 660 3.25 5.50 -10.51
C ASN A 660 3.83 4.10 -10.45
N GLY A 661 4.98 3.86 -11.11
CA GLY A 661 5.71 2.60 -10.98
C GLY A 661 6.21 2.37 -9.55
N SER A 662 6.69 3.41 -8.87
CA SER A 662 7.12 3.34 -7.48
C SER A 662 5.94 3.02 -6.55
N LEU A 663 4.82 3.74 -6.69
CA LEU A 663 3.60 3.48 -5.91
C LEU A 663 3.13 2.04 -6.06
N LEU A 664 3.08 1.53 -7.30
CA LEU A 664 2.68 0.16 -7.57
C LEU A 664 3.63 -0.87 -6.94
N LEU A 665 4.95 -0.71 -7.10
CA LEU A 665 5.95 -1.62 -6.54
C LEU A 665 5.92 -1.61 -5.00
N ILE A 666 5.81 -0.42 -4.40
CA ILE A 666 5.72 -0.27 -2.95
C ILE A 666 4.45 -0.93 -2.44
N MET A 667 3.28 -0.62 -3.00
CA MET A 667 2.02 -1.21 -2.56
C MET A 667 2.02 -2.74 -2.68
N ASN A 668 2.49 -3.29 -3.81
CA ASN A 668 2.60 -4.74 -4.00
C ASN A 668 3.55 -5.40 -2.99
N SER A 669 4.50 -4.64 -2.43
CA SER A 669 5.47 -5.17 -1.47
C SER A 669 5.01 -5.04 -0.02
N VAL A 670 4.41 -3.91 0.37
CA VAL A 670 4.11 -3.59 1.78
C VAL A 670 2.69 -3.95 2.19
N VAL A 671 1.72 -3.87 1.28
CA VAL A 671 0.30 -4.10 1.61
C VAL A 671 0.03 -5.57 1.93
N PRO A 672 0.52 -6.57 1.16
CA PRO A 672 0.25 -7.98 1.47
C PRO A 672 0.77 -8.43 2.84
N ILE A 673 1.97 -7.96 3.22
CA ILE A 673 2.64 -8.34 4.48
C ILE A 673 2.28 -7.44 5.67
N LYS A 674 1.43 -6.43 5.43
CA LYS A 674 1.00 -5.42 6.41
C LYS A 674 2.20 -4.79 7.12
N SER A 675 3.01 -4.03 6.38
CA SER A 675 4.15 -3.32 6.96
C SER A 675 4.14 -1.83 6.67
N THR A 676 4.85 -1.05 7.48
CA THR A 676 5.27 0.30 7.04
C THR A 676 6.35 0.19 5.96
N TYR A 677 6.57 1.29 5.24
CA TYR A 677 7.59 1.38 4.21
C TYR A 677 8.87 1.98 4.80
N ASN A 678 9.94 1.19 4.91
CA ASN A 678 11.19 1.64 5.55
C ASN A 678 12.35 1.64 4.53
N PRO A 679 12.43 2.62 3.63
CA PRO A 679 13.35 2.58 2.49
C PRO A 679 14.71 3.23 2.76
N ASN A 680 15.66 2.94 1.88
CA ASN A 680 16.79 3.85 1.69
C ASN A 680 16.30 5.24 1.22
N SER A 681 16.83 6.31 1.80
CA SER A 681 16.41 7.69 1.56
C SER A 681 16.71 8.22 0.14
N SER A 682 17.70 7.66 -0.55
CA SER A 682 18.29 8.26 -1.76
C SER A 682 17.34 8.42 -2.94
N THR A 683 16.28 7.62 -3.02
CA THR A 683 15.31 7.59 -4.13
C THR A 683 13.99 8.28 -3.81
N LEU A 684 13.81 8.81 -2.60
CA LEU A 684 12.55 9.42 -2.18
C LEU A 684 12.38 10.84 -2.74
N THR A 685 11.12 11.19 -2.97
CA THR A 685 10.66 12.55 -3.30
C THR A 685 9.50 12.91 -2.37
N GLU A 686 9.30 14.20 -2.14
CA GLU A 686 8.16 14.69 -1.35
C GLU A 686 6.82 14.24 -1.94
N GLU A 687 6.68 14.29 -3.27
CA GLU A 687 5.49 13.84 -3.99
C GLU A 687 5.20 12.35 -3.76
N LEU A 688 6.22 11.48 -3.79
CA LEU A 688 6.04 10.05 -3.51
C LEU A 688 5.59 9.82 -2.07
N ILE A 689 6.22 10.49 -1.10
CA ILE A 689 5.89 10.37 0.33
C ILE A 689 4.43 10.83 0.56
N ARG A 690 4.03 11.94 -0.08
CA ARG A 690 2.66 12.46 -0.01
C ARG A 690 1.62 11.51 -0.62
N GLN A 691 1.92 10.95 -1.79
CA GLN A 691 1.02 9.98 -2.44
C GLN A 691 0.90 8.66 -1.64
N LEU A 692 1.95 8.24 -0.95
CA LEU A 692 1.89 7.11 -0.02
C LEU A 692 1.07 7.45 1.24
N HIS A 693 1.22 8.66 1.77
CA HIS A 693 0.43 9.14 2.91
C HIS A 693 -1.07 9.15 2.61
N TYR A 694 -1.49 9.59 1.40
CA TYR A 694 -2.89 9.51 0.98
C TYR A 694 -3.47 8.09 0.94
N ARG A 695 -2.60 7.07 0.94
CA ARG A 695 -2.94 5.64 0.99
C ARG A 695 -2.76 5.04 2.38
N GLY A 696 -2.46 5.86 3.38
CA GLY A 696 -2.17 5.47 4.75
C GLY A 696 -0.82 4.75 4.93
N ILE A 697 0.05 4.75 3.91
CA ILE A 697 1.35 4.07 3.94
C ILE A 697 2.40 5.05 4.48
N ASN A 698 2.76 4.86 5.74
CA ASN A 698 3.75 5.70 6.41
C ASN A 698 5.19 5.27 6.06
N THR A 699 6.06 6.28 5.90
CA THR A 699 7.43 6.12 5.37
C THR A 699 8.47 6.44 6.44
N TYR A 700 9.43 5.53 6.66
CA TYR A 700 10.48 5.62 7.69
C TYR A 700 11.87 5.42 7.07
N PRO A 701 12.45 6.47 6.43
CA PRO A 701 13.68 6.34 5.69
C PRO A 701 14.94 6.17 6.55
N TRP A 702 15.93 5.50 5.97
CA TRP A 702 17.28 5.34 6.51
C TRP A 702 18.34 5.50 5.40
N THR A 703 19.61 5.78 5.71
CA THR A 703 20.10 6.49 6.89
C THR A 703 20.37 7.93 6.46
N ILE A 704 19.91 8.92 7.23
CA ILE A 704 19.96 10.34 6.86
C ILE A 704 20.87 11.05 7.86
N ASP A 705 22.07 11.44 7.41
CA ASP A 705 23.13 11.92 8.31
C ASP A 705 23.52 13.39 8.09
N ALA A 706 23.29 13.93 6.89
CA ALA A 706 23.57 15.33 6.62
C ALA A 706 22.45 16.20 7.20
N ILE A 707 22.80 17.23 7.97
CA ILE A 707 21.82 18.09 8.66
C ILE A 707 20.79 18.72 7.71
N ASP A 708 21.21 19.14 6.51
CA ASP A 708 20.28 19.69 5.52
C ASP A 708 19.30 18.64 5.01
N ASP A 709 19.72 17.37 4.86
CA ASP A 709 18.82 16.28 4.50
C ASP A 709 17.90 15.91 5.67
N ILE A 710 18.40 15.93 6.92
CA ILE A 710 17.57 15.74 8.12
C ILE A 710 16.45 16.78 8.14
N TYR A 711 16.77 18.07 7.95
CA TYR A 711 15.77 19.14 7.88
C TYR A 711 14.83 18.99 6.69
N ALA A 712 15.33 18.57 5.53
CA ALA A 712 14.49 18.31 4.36
C ALA A 712 13.48 17.19 4.64
N PHE A 713 13.93 16.04 5.15
CA PHE A 713 13.04 14.91 5.47
C PHE A 713 12.10 15.20 6.63
N TYR A 714 12.54 15.97 7.63
CA TYR A 714 11.66 16.43 8.70
C TYR A 714 10.58 17.36 8.15
N GLY A 715 10.99 18.25 7.23
CA GLY A 715 10.09 19.09 6.45
C GLY A 715 9.18 18.33 5.49
N MET A 716 9.48 17.10 5.08
CA MET A 716 8.56 16.26 4.28
C MET A 716 7.52 15.52 5.14
N GLY A 717 7.60 15.63 6.47
CA GLY A 717 6.63 15.02 7.39
C GLY A 717 6.69 13.49 7.49
N VAL A 718 7.81 12.85 7.12
CA VAL A 718 7.97 11.38 7.22
C VAL A 718 7.66 10.84 8.63
N GLY A 719 7.30 9.57 8.76
CA GLY A 719 6.97 8.99 10.07
C GLY A 719 8.16 8.97 11.05
N GLY A 720 9.38 8.86 10.53
CA GLY A 720 10.59 9.00 11.32
C GLY A 720 11.86 9.00 10.48
N ILE A 721 12.94 9.53 11.03
CA ILE A 721 14.24 9.71 10.38
C ILE A 721 15.26 8.85 11.13
N THR A 722 15.79 7.83 10.44
CA THR A 722 16.88 7.02 10.98
C THR A 722 18.22 7.68 10.70
N THR A 723 18.95 8.05 11.74
CA THR A 723 20.19 8.85 11.64
C THR A 723 21.26 8.39 12.63
N ASN A 724 22.53 8.53 12.24
CA ASN A 724 23.67 8.36 13.16
C ASN A 724 23.93 9.62 14.02
N TYR A 725 23.18 10.70 13.80
CA TYR A 725 23.47 12.05 14.32
C TYR A 725 22.30 12.67 15.11
N THR A 726 21.60 11.88 15.94
CA THR A 726 20.46 12.32 16.79
C THR A 726 20.72 13.66 17.49
N GLY A 727 21.95 13.87 17.98
CA GLY A 727 22.36 15.10 18.69
C GLY A 727 22.23 16.41 17.89
N GLN A 728 22.06 16.36 16.56
CA GLN A 728 21.95 17.56 15.73
C GLN A 728 20.62 18.30 15.93
N MET A 729 19.55 17.61 16.34
CA MET A 729 18.21 18.21 16.54
C MET A 729 17.90 18.50 18.01
N THR A 730 18.79 18.15 18.94
CA THR A 730 18.57 18.26 20.40
C THR A 730 18.15 19.66 20.85
N ASN A 731 18.65 20.71 20.18
CA ASN A 731 18.39 22.11 20.54
C ASN A 731 17.40 22.82 19.61
N ASP A 732 16.81 22.11 18.64
CA ASP A 732 15.79 22.69 17.77
C ASP A 732 14.45 22.80 18.51
N TRP A 733 13.70 23.88 18.26
CA TRP A 733 12.41 24.14 18.91
C TRP A 733 11.30 23.31 18.27
N LEU A 734 11.25 22.02 18.60
CA LEU A 734 10.35 21.06 17.97
C LEU A 734 9.08 20.78 18.77
N LEU A 735 8.89 21.44 19.92
CA LEU A 735 7.76 21.23 20.83
C LEU A 735 7.00 22.54 21.06
N PHE A 736 5.67 22.49 21.03
CA PHE A 736 4.81 23.63 21.33
C PHE A 736 3.48 23.15 21.93
N ASP A 737 3.17 23.59 23.15
CA ASP A 737 1.93 23.28 23.88
C ASP A 737 1.27 24.58 24.37
N MET A 738 -0.05 24.68 24.29
CA MET A 738 -0.83 25.73 24.94
C MET A 738 -1.07 25.39 26.41
N ASN A 739 -1.09 26.41 27.27
CA ASN A 739 -1.41 26.23 28.69
C ASN A 739 -2.89 25.87 28.89
N GLU A 740 -3.76 26.41 28.05
CA GLU A 740 -5.21 26.22 28.06
C GLU A 740 -5.74 26.43 26.65
N THR A 741 -6.62 25.53 26.21
CA THR A 741 -7.17 25.52 24.85
C THR A 741 -8.68 25.79 24.83
N ALA A 742 -9.35 25.80 25.98
CA ALA A 742 -10.79 26.07 26.08
C ALA A 742 -11.05 27.14 27.14
N PHE A 743 -11.57 28.29 26.71
CA PHE A 743 -11.88 29.42 27.58
C PHE A 743 -13.39 29.69 27.61
N THR A 744 -13.92 30.03 28.79
CA THR A 744 -15.31 30.50 28.93
C THR A 744 -15.37 31.92 29.47
N VAL A 745 -16.15 32.77 28.82
CA VAL A 745 -16.44 34.15 29.24
C VAL A 745 -17.94 34.30 29.47
N ASP A 746 -18.34 34.86 30.62
CA ASP A 746 -19.73 35.20 30.90
C ASP A 746 -19.95 36.71 30.77
N LEU A 747 -20.82 37.15 29.87
CA LEU A 747 -21.17 38.56 29.64
C LEU A 747 -21.88 39.20 30.84
N ALA A 748 -22.38 38.41 31.79
CA ALA A 748 -22.86 38.93 33.07
C ALA A 748 -21.71 39.50 33.92
N ASN A 749 -20.52 38.90 33.82
CA ASN A 749 -19.31 39.25 34.57
C ASN A 749 -18.05 39.11 33.69
N PRO A 750 -17.93 39.87 32.59
CA PRO A 750 -16.86 39.62 31.63
C PRO A 750 -15.51 40.01 32.23
N PRO A 751 -14.45 39.21 32.03
CA PRO A 751 -13.11 39.63 32.37
C PRO A 751 -12.70 40.82 31.51
N ALA A 752 -11.80 41.67 32.01
CA ALA A 752 -11.26 42.78 31.20
C ALA A 752 -10.52 42.28 29.95
N SER A 753 -9.86 41.12 30.06
CA SER A 753 -9.16 40.45 28.96
C SER A 753 -8.83 39.00 29.32
N LEU A 754 -8.58 38.17 28.30
CA LEU A 754 -7.92 36.86 28.43
C LEU A 754 -6.56 36.90 27.73
N SER A 755 -5.66 35.96 28.06
CA SER A 755 -4.33 35.87 27.45
C SER A 755 -4.06 34.46 26.97
N LEU A 756 -3.81 34.31 25.68
CA LEU A 756 -3.39 33.03 25.12
C LEU A 756 -1.90 32.86 25.39
N ARG A 757 -1.53 31.81 26.12
CA ARG A 757 -0.15 31.53 26.54
C ARG A 757 0.14 30.05 26.35
N GLY A 758 1.37 29.75 25.97
CA GLY A 758 1.86 28.40 25.83
C GLY A 758 3.32 28.29 26.24
N VAL A 759 3.91 27.16 25.89
CA VAL A 759 5.29 26.79 26.18
C VAL A 759 5.90 26.20 24.92
N ILE A 760 7.14 26.58 24.61
CA ILE A 760 7.94 25.97 23.54
C ILE A 760 9.07 25.16 24.16
N GLY A 761 9.50 24.10 23.47
CA GLY A 761 10.59 23.26 23.94
C GLY A 761 11.44 22.61 22.87
N THR A 762 12.54 22.02 23.32
CA THR A 762 13.50 21.28 22.50
C THR A 762 13.54 19.80 22.92
N PRO A 763 13.93 18.87 22.04
CA PRO A 763 14.13 17.46 22.42
C PRO A 763 15.11 17.26 23.60
N GLY A 764 16.09 18.15 23.76
CA GLY A 764 17.04 18.14 24.89
C GLY A 764 16.49 18.65 26.23
N GLY A 765 15.18 18.91 26.33
CA GLY A 765 14.52 19.28 27.59
C GLY A 765 14.52 20.77 27.94
N LEU A 766 15.00 21.67 27.07
CA LEU A 766 14.81 23.11 27.28
C LEU A 766 13.33 23.49 27.08
N SER A 767 12.82 24.39 27.90
CA SER A 767 11.43 24.85 27.89
C SER A 767 11.34 26.34 28.23
N TYR A 768 10.51 27.09 27.49
CA TYR A 768 10.29 28.52 27.72
C TYR A 768 8.82 28.92 27.53
N PRO A 769 8.27 29.80 28.38
CA PRO A 769 6.97 30.41 28.14
C PRO A 769 6.96 31.17 26.81
N TYR A 770 5.85 31.07 26.08
CA TYR A 770 5.71 31.64 24.75
C TYR A 770 4.35 32.33 24.55
N ILE A 771 4.37 33.39 23.74
CA ILE A 771 3.15 34.08 23.26
C ILE A 771 2.90 33.58 21.83
N PRO A 772 1.81 32.82 21.60
CA PRO A 772 1.56 32.22 20.31
C PRO A 772 1.26 33.24 19.22
N GLN A 773 1.59 32.88 17.98
CA GLN A 773 0.93 33.47 16.82
C GLN A 773 -0.45 32.86 16.68
N PHE A 774 -1.41 33.60 16.13
CA PHE A 774 -2.79 33.16 16.02
C PHE A 774 -3.43 33.57 14.71
N VAL A 775 -4.45 32.82 14.31
CA VAL A 775 -5.39 33.12 13.22
C VAL A 775 -6.80 32.84 13.75
N VAL A 776 -7.70 33.81 13.67
CA VAL A 776 -9.11 33.59 14.01
C VAL A 776 -9.77 32.93 12.81
N ILE A 777 -10.15 31.66 12.96
CA ILE A 777 -10.77 30.85 11.90
C ILE A 777 -12.25 31.18 11.81
N ASP A 778 -12.90 31.30 12.96
CA ASP A 778 -14.28 31.75 13.09
C ASP A 778 -14.41 32.61 14.37
N ASP A 779 -15.00 33.79 14.28
CA ASP A 779 -15.29 34.63 15.46
C ASP A 779 -16.57 34.17 16.19
N GLY A 780 -17.39 33.32 15.58
CA GLY A 780 -18.66 32.84 16.15
C GLY A 780 -19.64 33.97 16.47
N GLY A 781 -19.43 35.15 15.89
CA GLY A 781 -20.15 36.39 16.19
C GLY A 781 -19.88 36.97 17.59
N THR A 782 -18.88 36.45 18.31
CA THR A 782 -18.56 36.86 19.69
C THR A 782 -18.04 38.30 19.76
N GLY A 783 -17.52 38.84 18.65
CA GLY A 783 -16.95 40.18 18.56
C GLY A 783 -15.58 40.28 19.23
N ILE A 784 -14.88 39.16 19.40
CA ILE A 784 -13.57 39.18 20.04
C ILE A 784 -12.55 39.91 19.16
N THR A 785 -11.58 40.53 19.81
CA THR A 785 -10.39 41.08 19.16
C THR A 785 -9.17 40.56 19.89
N ILE A 786 -8.22 40.03 19.12
CA ILE A 786 -6.96 39.51 19.66
C ILE A 786 -5.84 40.45 19.24
N ALA A 787 -5.20 41.10 20.22
CA ALA A 787 -4.05 41.96 19.99
C ALA A 787 -2.79 41.14 19.69
N SER A 788 -1.75 41.77 19.14
CA SER A 788 -0.50 41.09 18.72
C SER A 788 0.26 40.39 19.85
N ASN A 789 -0.02 40.72 21.11
CA ASN A 789 0.50 40.03 22.30
C ASN A 789 -0.43 38.89 22.78
N ALA A 790 -1.31 38.41 21.91
CA ALA A 790 -2.31 37.37 22.13
C ALA A 790 -3.23 37.65 23.35
N VAL A 791 -3.55 38.93 23.56
CA VAL A 791 -4.54 39.36 24.56
C VAL A 791 -5.88 39.52 23.88
N VAL A 792 -6.88 38.81 24.38
CA VAL A 792 -8.25 38.77 23.85
C VAL A 792 -9.14 39.73 24.63
N THR A 793 -9.90 40.55 23.90
CA THR A 793 -10.85 41.55 24.43
C THR A 793 -12.10 41.60 23.55
N GLY A 794 -13.08 42.46 23.88
CA GLY A 794 -14.17 42.81 22.95
C GLY A 794 -15.43 41.96 23.05
N PHE A 795 -15.50 40.98 23.96
CA PHE A 795 -16.62 40.05 24.17
C PHE A 795 -17.99 40.76 24.11
N ALA A 796 -18.66 40.70 22.97
CA ALA A 796 -19.85 41.49 22.65
C ALA A 796 -21.13 40.66 22.65
N ASN A 797 -21.08 39.45 22.08
CA ASN A 797 -22.24 38.57 21.96
C ASN A 797 -21.89 37.13 22.38
N THR A 798 -22.93 36.36 22.69
CA THR A 798 -22.77 34.92 22.93
C THR A 798 -22.42 34.19 21.65
N GLY A 799 -21.53 33.20 21.75
CA GLY A 799 -21.04 32.41 20.62
C GLY A 799 -19.74 31.69 21.00
N THR A 800 -19.16 30.94 20.07
CA THR A 800 -17.85 30.29 20.27
C THR A 800 -16.92 30.72 19.15
N ALA A 801 -15.80 31.37 19.50
CA ALA A 801 -14.75 31.67 18.53
C ALA A 801 -13.73 30.52 18.46
N LEU A 802 -13.26 30.22 17.25
CA LEU A 802 -12.24 29.23 16.93
C LEU A 802 -10.95 29.93 16.52
N VAL A 803 -9.86 29.69 17.26
CA VAL A 803 -8.57 30.35 17.08
C VAL A 803 -7.49 29.30 16.87
N LEU A 804 -6.89 29.30 15.67
CA LEU A 804 -5.72 28.49 15.36
C LEU A 804 -4.48 29.15 15.94
N VAL A 805 -3.69 28.42 16.71
CA VAL A 805 -2.45 28.91 17.34
C VAL A 805 -1.23 28.17 16.84
N ARG A 806 -0.10 28.88 16.74
CA ARG A 806 1.16 28.30 16.28
C ARG A 806 2.39 28.93 16.89
N PHE A 807 3.46 28.15 16.90
CA PHE A 807 4.82 28.60 17.07
C PHE A 807 5.55 28.59 15.72
N GLN A 808 6.36 29.62 15.44
CA GLN A 808 7.20 29.67 14.24
C GLN A 808 8.66 29.73 14.65
N ALA A 809 9.46 28.84 14.07
CA ALA A 809 10.90 28.79 14.25
C ALA A 809 11.62 28.70 12.91
N THR A 810 12.94 28.58 12.97
CA THR A 810 13.82 28.48 11.82
C THR A 810 14.87 27.44 12.13
N TYR A 811 15.07 26.49 11.22
CA TYR A 811 16.15 25.53 11.31
C TYR A 811 17.51 26.24 11.24
N ALA A 812 18.59 25.57 11.64
CA ALA A 812 19.92 26.16 11.60
C ALA A 812 20.35 26.62 10.18
N ASN A 813 19.77 26.03 9.13
CA ASN A 813 20.03 26.41 7.74
C ASN A 813 19.19 27.60 7.22
N GLY A 814 18.30 28.17 8.05
CA GLY A 814 17.50 29.34 7.70
C GLY A 814 16.09 29.06 7.17
N ALA A 815 15.72 27.78 6.95
CA ALA A 815 14.36 27.43 6.54
C ALA A 815 13.37 27.56 7.71
N ALA A 816 12.26 28.26 7.48
CA ALA A 816 11.21 28.45 8.49
C ALA A 816 10.28 27.25 8.56
N TYR A 817 9.82 26.93 9.77
CA TYR A 817 8.79 25.92 10.03
C TYR A 817 7.83 26.40 11.11
N ARG A 818 6.63 25.81 11.14
CA ARG A 818 5.56 26.16 12.08
C ARG A 818 5.06 24.90 12.76
N ILE A 819 4.88 24.97 14.08
CA ILE A 819 4.34 23.88 14.88
C ILE A 819 3.02 24.36 15.46
N TYR A 820 2.06 23.47 15.45
CA TYR A 820 0.70 23.72 15.90
C TYR A 820 0.42 22.86 17.13
N ASP A 821 -0.40 23.40 18.03
CA ASP A 821 -1.02 22.62 19.10
C ASP A 821 -2.50 22.39 18.74
N ASP A 822 -3.40 22.35 19.71
CA ASP A 822 -4.84 22.20 19.51
C ASP A 822 -5.54 23.53 19.15
N LEU A 823 -6.79 23.41 18.69
CA LEU A 823 -7.66 24.54 18.40
C LEU A 823 -8.08 25.22 19.70
N VAL A 824 -7.84 26.53 19.79
CA VAL A 824 -8.29 27.32 20.95
C VAL A 824 -9.74 27.73 20.75
N THR A 825 -10.60 27.38 21.71
CA THR A 825 -12.00 27.80 21.74
C THR A 825 -12.24 28.86 22.81
N ILE A 826 -13.00 29.89 22.45
CA ILE A 826 -13.42 30.95 23.37
C ILE A 826 -14.94 31.03 23.32
N THR A 827 -15.59 30.40 24.30
CA THR A 827 -17.06 30.39 24.42
C THR A 827 -17.53 31.58 25.26
N VAL A 828 -18.25 32.48 24.63
CA VAL A 828 -18.91 33.62 25.29
C VAL A 828 -20.37 33.24 25.57
N THR A 829 -20.76 33.33 26.83
CA THR A 829 -22.08 32.99 27.36
C THR A 829 -22.71 34.20 28.04
N ASP A 830 -24.01 34.17 28.33
CA ASP A 830 -24.68 35.21 29.12
C ASP A 830 -25.60 34.58 30.17
N SER A 831 -25.11 34.48 31.41
CA SER A 831 -25.88 33.90 32.51
C SER A 831 -27.09 34.74 32.93
N ARG A 832 -27.21 36.00 32.47
CA ARG A 832 -28.42 36.83 32.70
C ARG A 832 -29.62 36.33 31.91
N VAL A 833 -29.38 35.61 30.81
CA VAL A 833 -30.42 35.13 29.88
C VAL A 833 -30.85 33.69 30.20
N SER A 834 -30.15 32.99 31.09
CA SER A 834 -30.53 31.62 31.50
C SER A 834 -31.63 31.62 32.57
N SER A 835 -32.86 32.00 32.19
CA SER A 835 -34.09 31.57 32.86
C SER A 835 -35.32 31.83 31.99
N THR A 836 -35.61 30.97 31.01
CA THR A 836 -36.96 30.61 30.54
C THR A 836 -36.80 29.69 29.33
N ASP A 837 -36.72 28.38 29.55
CA ASP A 837 -37.55 27.38 28.87
C ASP A 837 -37.21 25.99 29.40
N GLY A 838 -38.26 25.21 29.68
CA GLY A 838 -38.17 23.97 30.45
C GLY A 838 -37.80 22.75 29.62
N PHE A 839 -37.15 21.81 30.34
CA PHE A 839 -36.87 20.39 30.06
C PHE A 839 -35.51 20.00 29.42
N GLY A 840 -34.64 19.43 30.29
CA GLY A 840 -33.48 18.56 30.00
C GLY A 840 -32.23 19.29 29.52
N SER A 841 -31.12 19.40 30.24
CA SER A 841 -30.38 18.37 30.98
C SER A 841 -29.51 19.03 32.06
N VAL A 842 -29.26 18.32 33.16
CA VAL A 842 -28.46 18.81 34.29
C VAL A 842 -26.99 18.91 33.87
N VAL A 843 -26.54 20.11 33.52
CA VAL A 843 -25.10 20.45 33.52
C VAL A 843 -24.73 20.77 34.96
N THR A 844 -23.90 19.93 35.55
CA THR A 844 -23.40 20.14 36.91
C THR A 844 -22.39 21.28 36.87
N LEU A 845 -22.84 22.49 37.21
CA LEU A 845 -21.99 23.66 37.37
C LEU A 845 -21.09 23.45 38.61
N LEU A 846 -19.87 22.97 38.42
CA LEU A 846 -18.84 23.01 39.47
C LEU A 846 -18.30 24.44 39.54
N ALA A 847 -18.72 25.18 40.56
CA ALA A 847 -18.16 26.48 40.89
C ALA A 847 -16.68 26.32 41.31
N ILE A 848 -15.76 26.80 40.48
CA ILE A 848 -14.33 26.91 40.81
C ILE A 848 -14.12 28.26 41.49
N LEU A 849 -13.69 28.23 42.76
CA LEU A 849 -13.24 29.41 43.51
C LEU A 849 -11.95 29.97 42.88
N PRO A 850 -11.67 31.28 42.99
CA PRO A 850 -10.44 31.87 42.45
C PRO A 850 -9.25 31.32 43.24
N VAL A 851 -8.51 30.39 42.63
CA VAL A 851 -7.22 29.94 43.14
C VAL A 851 -6.20 31.02 42.78
N ALA A 852 -5.51 31.54 43.81
CA ALA A 852 -4.35 32.38 43.62
C ALA A 852 -3.30 31.60 42.83
N ILE A 853 -2.84 32.18 41.71
CA ILE A 853 -1.80 31.61 40.84
C ILE A 853 -0.48 31.58 41.63
N GLU A 854 -0.18 30.45 42.25
CA GLU A 854 1.20 30.00 42.34
C GLU A 854 1.60 29.52 40.94
N ILE A 855 2.69 30.06 40.41
CA ILE A 855 3.31 29.57 39.17
C ILE A 855 3.88 28.18 39.49
N ALA A 856 3.02 27.16 39.43
CA ALA A 856 3.47 25.79 39.27
C ALA A 856 4.10 25.70 37.88
N SER A 857 5.30 25.10 37.80
CA SER A 857 5.95 24.80 36.53
C SER A 857 5.05 23.91 35.70
N VAL A 858 4.48 24.46 34.63
CA VAL A 858 3.79 23.69 33.59
C VAL A 858 4.90 23.00 32.78
N GLU A 859 5.03 21.68 32.96
CA GLU A 859 5.94 20.85 32.17
C GLU A 859 5.36 20.66 30.75
N ILE A 860 6.21 20.76 29.73
CA ILE A 860 5.86 20.40 28.33
C ILE A 860 5.54 18.91 28.30
N ARG A 861 4.51 18.49 27.55
CA ARG A 861 4.08 17.08 27.50
C ARG A 861 5.21 16.13 27.08
N ARG A 862 6.09 16.59 26.18
CA ARG A 862 7.32 15.90 25.72
C ARG A 862 8.59 16.24 26.51
N GLY A 863 8.54 17.13 27.50
CA GLY A 863 9.72 17.72 28.15
C GLY A 863 10.23 17.02 29.41
N ALA A 864 9.44 16.12 30.00
CA ALA A 864 9.81 15.42 31.23
C ALA A 864 10.42 14.03 30.95
N LYS A 865 11.47 13.94 30.13
CA LYS A 865 12.36 12.77 30.17
C LYS A 865 13.06 12.79 31.54
N LYS A 866 12.48 12.08 32.52
CA LYS A 866 12.92 12.11 33.92
C LYS A 866 14.36 11.63 34.00
N LYS A 867 15.26 12.51 34.47
CA LYS A 867 16.56 12.09 35.02
C LYS A 867 16.33 11.24 36.26
N ASN A 868 16.37 9.91 36.09
CA ASN A 868 16.40 8.95 37.18
C ASN A 868 17.70 8.12 37.21
N HIS A 869 18.79 8.61 36.62
CA HIS A 869 20.12 8.10 36.95
C HIS A 869 20.74 8.97 38.05
N GLN A 870 20.57 8.51 39.29
CA GLN A 870 21.49 8.83 40.37
C GLN A 870 22.86 8.24 40.01
N ASP A 871 23.86 9.11 39.85
CA ASP A 871 25.26 8.82 40.12
C ASP A 871 25.92 10.04 40.77
#